data_AF-G3TGD8-F1
#
_entry.id   AF-G3TGD8-F1
#
_cell.length_a   1.000
_cell.length_b   1.000
_cell.length_c   1.000
_cell.angle_alpha   90.00
_cell.angle_beta   90.00
_cell.angle_gamma   90.00
#
_symmetry.space_group_name_H-M   'P 1'
#
loop_
_entity.id
_entity.type
_entity.pdbx_description
1 polymer ?
#
loop_
_entity_poly.entity_id
_entity_poly.type
_entity_poly.pdbx_seq_one_letter_code
_entity_poly.pdbx_strand_id
1 'polypeptide(L)'
;MALVTLRRNLSHLCDFRIQGALAALKSQPVSHFHKAFREHPCYWFFSLQPAPSRVRSHHTCCKNFHSENGNEPQPVGQPASSRVHDWDRLEQNIKHMDEQVFYRRLNDFSSSEEVLSFVGTLETLPDAGAAGALQRIWEVEKKDGTGRLPEEILENHVFKALCFRCERESPNLTNAALVTAVQALTLARVDPQGSLLENLVAECQNRLQKGGLEVHHLCILGESLIKLRDPSCVMLEQIIGQLQGEELEKFSPEDIMALYRILQACPEKVDQYQTFLNKINRLSLSVVYSLSPKSISQLLGALVTLDQTQALPLVIKLGKYAVRHIPRFTSEELGNVLEAFIYFGHNDRFFMKALEQHVPALCLALKPEVVSKITKYCSTKLILSKPILNAVAESFVCQSEKFSPCQISELIEPFGKLNYLPPNAPALFRKLENTLFTHFSHFPPKMLLKLLHSCSLIERHPVNFMAKIFSPYFLQQLQGQEPYLDRLSRAQLTQLSLTSILECPFYKGPRLLPKYQVKSFLTPCCSLETPVDFQLYKSVMIGLLDLLGARPYFASKVLTPYCYTIDVEIKLDEEGFVLPFTADDDAHKRVALCIDGPKRFCFNGTNLLGKEAIKQRHLRLLGYEVVQIPYHETEMLKSRLELVEYLQRKLFSQNTGVQW
;
A
#
# COMPACT_ATOMS: atom_id res chain seq x y z
N MET A 1 11.01 -2.65 15.39
CA MET A 1 10.00 -1.91 14.62
C MET A 1 10.56 -0.87 13.62
N ALA A 2 11.60 -0.08 13.90
CA ALA A 2 12.10 0.95 12.97
C ALA A 2 12.75 0.44 11.65
N LEU A 3 13.38 -0.74 11.67
CA LEU A 3 14.07 -1.33 10.50
C LEU A 3 13.12 -1.92 9.44
N VAL A 4 11.93 -2.38 9.83
CA VAL A 4 10.90 -2.92 8.90
C VAL A 4 10.21 -1.77 8.16
N THR A 5 9.99 -0.63 8.84
CA THR A 5 9.46 0.60 8.23
C THR A 5 10.45 1.22 7.24
N LEU A 6 11.77 1.14 7.51
CA LEU A 6 12.80 1.62 6.61
C LEU A 6 12.88 0.79 5.31
N ARG A 7 12.72 -0.53 5.41
CA ARG A 7 12.68 -1.46 4.27
C ARG A 7 11.43 -1.27 3.41
N ARG A 8 10.28 -0.94 4.04
CA ARG A 8 9.05 -0.54 3.35
C ARG A 8 9.23 0.81 2.62
N ASN A 9 9.79 1.83 3.25
CA ASN A 9 9.90 3.15 2.60
C ASN A 9 10.92 3.21 1.45
N LEU A 10 11.98 2.39 1.45
CA LEU A 10 12.98 2.35 0.38
C LEU A 10 12.51 1.61 -0.88
N SER A 11 11.59 0.65 -0.76
CA SER A 11 11.02 -0.07 -1.92
C SER A 11 9.84 0.65 -2.59
N HIS A 12 9.40 1.78 -2.01
CA HIS A 12 8.25 2.58 -2.48
C HIS A 12 8.62 3.88 -3.21
N LEU A 13 9.92 4.14 -3.45
CA LEU A 13 10.33 5.09 -4.48
C LEU A 13 10.10 4.44 -5.85
N CYS A 14 9.23 5.05 -6.67
CA CYS A 14 8.80 4.54 -7.98
C CYS A 14 9.94 4.17 -8.95
N ASP A 15 11.18 4.59 -8.68
CA ASP A 15 12.34 4.35 -9.53
C ASP A 15 13.05 3.00 -9.29
N PHE A 16 12.67 2.22 -8.27
CA PHE A 16 13.39 0.97 -7.92
C PHE A 16 12.82 -0.35 -8.48
N ARG A 17 11.70 -0.34 -9.20
CA ARG A 17 11.18 -1.57 -9.84
C ARG A 17 11.61 -1.66 -11.30
N ILE A 18 12.86 -2.06 -11.53
CA ILE A 18 13.24 -2.67 -12.81
C ILE A 18 12.77 -4.13 -12.76
N GLN A 19 11.85 -4.50 -13.66
CA GLN A 19 11.44 -5.88 -13.88
C GLN A 19 12.65 -6.74 -14.31
N GLY A 20 12.85 -7.85 -13.61
CA GLY A 20 13.48 -9.06 -14.14
C GLY A 20 15.00 -9.07 -14.33
N ALA A 21 15.78 -9.14 -13.24
CA ALA A 21 17.17 -9.64 -13.30
C ALA A 21 17.76 -10.16 -11.97
N LEU A 22 16.95 -10.42 -10.94
CA LEU A 22 17.45 -10.89 -9.62
C LEU A 22 17.12 -12.35 -9.29
N ALA A 23 16.50 -13.09 -10.22
CA ALA A 23 16.15 -14.50 -10.05
C ALA A 23 17.09 -15.48 -10.79
N ALA A 24 18.14 -15.01 -11.48
CA ALA A 24 19.03 -15.84 -12.30
C ALA A 24 20.48 -15.91 -11.79
N LEU A 25 20.72 -15.77 -10.48
CA LEU A 25 22.04 -15.96 -9.86
C LEU A 25 21.95 -16.90 -8.64
N LYS A 26 21.28 -18.05 -8.80
CA LYS A 26 21.34 -19.16 -7.85
C LYS A 26 21.22 -20.51 -8.56
N SER A 27 22.07 -20.77 -9.55
CA SER A 27 22.38 -22.12 -10.02
C SER A 27 23.38 -22.07 -11.16
N GLN A 28 24.67 -22.23 -10.86
CA GLN A 28 25.58 -23.02 -11.70
C GLN A 28 26.92 -23.24 -10.96
N PRO A 29 27.48 -24.45 -11.01
CA PRO A 29 28.76 -24.77 -10.38
C PRO A 29 29.95 -24.31 -11.22
N VAL A 30 31.03 -23.99 -10.53
CA VAL A 30 32.33 -23.54 -11.06
C VAL A 30 33.08 -24.71 -11.71
N SER A 31 33.64 -24.48 -12.89
CA SER A 31 34.78 -25.25 -13.42
C SER A 31 35.86 -24.34 -14.04
N HIS A 32 36.89 -24.09 -13.22
CA HIS A 32 38.33 -24.18 -13.51
C HIS A 32 39.06 -23.48 -14.69
N PHE A 33 40.11 -22.74 -14.27
CA PHE A 33 41.41 -22.40 -14.92
C PHE A 33 41.41 -21.34 -16.06
N HIS A 34 42.36 -20.41 -16.21
CA HIS A 34 43.67 -20.15 -15.60
C HIS A 34 44.14 -18.71 -15.98
N LYS A 35 45.01 -18.11 -15.14
CA LYS A 35 46.08 -17.11 -15.45
C LYS A 35 45.64 -15.68 -15.84
N ALA A 36 46.26 -14.59 -15.38
CA ALA A 36 47.47 -14.36 -14.60
C ALA A 36 47.50 -12.90 -14.07
N PHE A 37 48.09 -12.71 -12.87
CA PHE A 37 49.04 -11.65 -12.44
C PHE A 37 48.65 -10.16 -12.66
N ARG A 38 48.88 -9.17 -11.77
CA ARG A 38 49.73 -8.89 -10.59
C ARG A 38 49.29 -7.45 -10.15
N GLU A 39 49.09 -6.99 -8.91
CA GLU A 39 49.96 -6.66 -7.76
C GLU A 39 49.00 -5.94 -6.76
N HIS A 40 48.71 -6.39 -5.52
CA HIS A 40 49.46 -6.28 -4.25
C HIS A 40 49.72 -4.83 -3.74
N PRO A 41 49.83 -4.59 -2.41
CA PRO A 41 48.92 -4.98 -1.31
C PRO A 41 48.85 -3.92 -0.18
N CYS A 42 47.99 -4.11 0.83
CA CYS A 42 48.20 -3.66 2.23
C CYS A 42 47.30 -4.53 3.15
N TYR A 43 47.84 -5.60 3.76
CA TYR A 43 48.10 -5.81 5.21
C TYR A 43 46.98 -5.23 6.13
N TRP A 44 46.35 -5.98 7.04
CA TRP A 44 46.90 -6.57 8.26
C TRP A 44 46.14 -7.84 8.75
N PHE A 45 46.94 -8.87 9.08
CA PHE A 45 46.90 -9.95 10.09
C PHE A 45 45.62 -10.73 10.55
N PHE A 46 45.74 -12.05 10.31
CA PHE A 46 45.33 -13.29 11.03
C PHE A 46 45.51 -13.24 12.58
N SER A 47 45.01 -14.14 13.45
CA SER A 47 44.40 -15.49 13.38
C SER A 47 43.92 -15.92 14.79
N LEU A 48 43.03 -16.94 14.87
CA LEU A 48 43.17 -18.20 15.65
C LEU A 48 41.82 -18.71 16.22
N GLN A 49 41.36 -19.84 15.66
CA GLN A 49 40.65 -20.89 16.40
C GLN A 49 41.68 -21.84 17.04
N PRO A 50 41.28 -22.67 18.02
CA PRO A 50 41.02 -24.09 17.69
C PRO A 50 39.80 -24.72 18.42
N ALA A 51 39.29 -25.81 17.83
CA ALA A 51 38.30 -26.77 18.36
C ALA A 51 39.01 -27.91 19.16
N PRO A 52 38.45 -29.12 19.37
CA PRO A 52 37.22 -29.60 20.04
C PRO A 52 37.46 -30.78 21.05
N SER A 53 36.47 -31.17 21.87
CA SER A 53 36.31 -32.54 22.47
C SER A 53 34.94 -32.64 23.19
N ARG A 54 34.00 -33.58 22.95
CA ARG A 54 33.88 -35.06 23.12
C ARG A 54 33.79 -35.56 24.59
N VAL A 55 32.64 -36.19 24.91
CA VAL A 55 32.41 -37.49 25.66
C VAL A 55 31.64 -37.47 27.02
N ARG A 56 30.47 -38.15 27.00
CA ARG A 56 29.79 -39.13 27.92
C ARG A 56 29.54 -38.91 29.44
N SER A 57 28.25 -38.99 29.79
CA SER A 57 27.50 -39.81 30.80
C SER A 57 28.06 -40.18 32.19
N HIS A 58 27.28 -39.95 33.28
CA HIS A 58 26.51 -40.99 34.03
C HIS A 58 25.82 -40.47 35.32
N HIS A 59 24.71 -41.15 35.65
CA HIS A 59 23.94 -41.38 36.90
C HIS A 59 24.30 -40.74 38.26
N THR A 60 23.26 -40.40 39.05
CA THR A 60 22.84 -41.06 40.34
C THR A 60 21.66 -40.29 40.95
N CYS A 61 20.46 -40.88 41.05
CA CYS A 61 19.80 -41.54 42.20
C CYS A 61 19.89 -40.93 43.61
N CYS A 62 18.69 -40.82 44.20
CA CYS A 62 18.31 -41.17 45.57
C CYS A 62 18.33 -40.04 46.63
N LYS A 63 17.15 -39.69 47.18
CA LYS A 63 16.67 -40.19 48.49
C LYS A 63 15.33 -39.57 48.92
N ASN A 64 14.45 -40.46 49.38
CA ASN A 64 13.20 -40.23 50.11
C ASN A 64 13.49 -39.70 51.53
N PHE A 65 12.52 -39.05 52.20
CA PHE A 65 12.03 -39.46 53.54
C PHE A 65 10.73 -38.72 53.93
N HIS A 66 9.96 -39.41 54.77
CA HIS A 66 8.55 -39.23 55.13
C HIS A 66 8.28 -38.22 56.28
N SER A 67 7.06 -37.65 56.22
CA SER A 67 6.03 -37.45 57.29
C SER A 67 6.41 -37.52 58.77
N GLU A 68 5.93 -36.54 59.56
CA GLU A 68 5.53 -36.74 60.96
C GLU A 68 4.32 -35.87 61.36
N ASN A 69 3.53 -36.43 62.28
CA ASN A 69 2.14 -36.15 62.67
C ASN A 69 1.96 -35.02 63.71
N GLY A 70 0.72 -34.51 63.78
CA GLY A 70 -0.08 -34.57 65.03
C GLY A 70 -0.48 -33.24 65.69
N ASN A 71 -1.79 -32.93 65.72
CA ASN A 71 -2.61 -32.81 66.96
C ASN A 71 -4.03 -32.25 66.68
N GLU A 72 -5.05 -32.97 67.15
CA GLU A 72 -6.44 -32.55 67.41
C GLU A 72 -6.58 -32.11 68.89
N PRO A 73 -7.62 -31.37 69.37
CA PRO A 73 -9.07 -31.66 69.19
C PRO A 73 -10.07 -30.47 69.09
N GLN A 74 -11.33 -30.79 68.72
CA GLN A 74 -12.57 -29.96 68.82
C GLN A 74 -13.12 -29.91 70.28
N PRO A 75 -14.31 -29.33 70.65
CA PRO A 75 -15.41 -28.67 69.90
C PRO A 75 -16.06 -27.41 70.57
N VAL A 76 -17.08 -26.80 69.92
CA VAL A 76 -18.41 -26.35 70.49
C VAL A 76 -19.07 -25.31 69.56
N GLY A 77 -20.31 -25.59 69.12
CA GLY A 77 -21.29 -24.56 68.69
C GLY A 77 -21.98 -24.73 67.32
N GLN A 78 -22.96 -25.63 67.21
CA GLN A 78 -24.01 -25.66 66.17
C GLN A 78 -25.25 -24.81 66.60
N PRO A 79 -26.33 -24.64 65.80
CA PRO A 79 -26.47 -24.58 64.33
C PRO A 79 -27.45 -23.47 63.85
N ALA A 80 -27.45 -23.14 62.55
CA ALA A 80 -28.67 -22.71 61.84
C ALA A 80 -28.59 -23.04 60.34
N SER A 81 -29.45 -23.98 59.94
CA SER A 81 -29.93 -24.31 58.60
C SER A 81 -30.42 -23.07 57.83
N SER A 82 -30.62 -22.99 56.51
CA SER A 82 -30.93 -23.95 55.44
C SER A 82 -30.88 -23.21 54.08
N ARG A 83 -30.50 -23.91 53.01
CA ARG A 83 -31.15 -23.97 51.67
C ARG A 83 -30.18 -24.57 50.64
N VAL A 84 -29.76 -25.80 50.94
CA VAL A 84 -29.35 -26.78 49.95
C VAL A 84 -30.55 -27.69 49.82
N HIS A 85 -31.42 -27.43 48.84
CA HIS A 85 -32.43 -28.35 48.30
C HIS A 85 -33.18 -27.60 47.20
N ASP A 86 -32.68 -27.66 45.96
CA ASP A 86 -33.52 -27.46 44.77
C ASP A 86 -32.90 -27.99 43.47
N TRP A 87 -32.01 -29.00 43.54
CA TRP A 87 -31.34 -29.56 42.35
C TRP A 87 -31.51 -31.08 42.13
N ASP A 88 -32.18 -31.80 43.04
CA ASP A 88 -32.39 -33.26 42.91
C ASP A 88 -33.83 -33.63 42.49
N ARG A 89 -34.56 -32.73 41.82
CA ARG A 89 -35.94 -33.00 41.37
C ARG A 89 -36.18 -32.77 39.87
N LEU A 90 -35.13 -32.90 39.06
CA LEU A 90 -35.22 -32.77 37.60
C LEU A 90 -34.67 -33.98 36.84
N GLU A 91 -34.81 -35.18 37.40
CA GLU A 91 -34.73 -36.41 36.63
C GLU A 91 -36.09 -37.11 36.72
N GLN A 92 -36.96 -36.84 35.75
CA GLN A 92 -37.97 -37.76 35.18
C GLN A 92 -39.12 -36.97 34.54
N ASN A 93 -38.99 -36.71 33.23
CA ASN A 93 -40.00 -36.92 32.17
C ASN A 93 -39.67 -36.05 30.95
N ILE A 94 -39.04 -36.68 29.97
CA ILE A 94 -38.52 -36.03 28.76
C ILE A 94 -39.65 -35.82 27.76
N LYS A 95 -40.11 -34.57 27.59
CA LYS A 95 -40.52 -34.08 26.28
C LYS A 95 -39.32 -33.37 25.67
N HIS A 96 -38.49 -34.12 24.96
CA HIS A 96 -37.43 -33.55 24.14
C HIS A 96 -38.09 -32.58 23.15
N MET A 97 -37.78 -31.29 23.25
CA MET A 97 -38.01 -30.42 22.11
C MET A 97 -37.01 -30.84 21.05
N ASP A 98 -37.52 -31.14 19.86
CA ASP A 98 -36.71 -31.46 18.70
C ASP A 98 -35.70 -30.32 18.46
N GLU A 99 -34.41 -30.64 18.35
CA GLU A 99 -33.35 -29.66 18.12
C GLU A 99 -33.65 -28.79 16.89
N GLN A 100 -34.24 -29.36 15.83
CA GLN A 100 -34.61 -28.61 14.64
C GLN A 100 -35.73 -27.59 14.89
N VAL A 101 -36.60 -27.85 15.87
CA VAL A 101 -37.67 -26.93 16.27
C VAL A 101 -37.11 -25.85 17.20
N PHE A 102 -36.17 -26.20 18.09
CA PHE A 102 -35.43 -25.24 18.90
C PHE A 102 -34.73 -24.19 18.03
N TYR A 103 -33.88 -24.63 17.09
CA TYR A 103 -33.11 -23.71 16.26
C TYR A 103 -33.99 -22.90 15.30
N ARG A 104 -35.10 -23.46 14.79
CA ARG A 104 -36.07 -22.67 14.00
C ARG A 104 -36.64 -21.51 14.81
N ARG A 105 -37.17 -21.79 16.01
CA ARG A 105 -37.72 -20.75 16.89
C ARG A 105 -36.67 -19.74 17.30
N LEU A 106 -35.46 -20.22 17.64
CA LEU A 106 -34.34 -19.38 18.02
C LEU A 106 -34.01 -18.36 16.92
N ASN A 107 -34.00 -18.80 15.65
CA ASN A 107 -33.71 -17.95 14.50
C ASN A 107 -34.83 -16.95 14.17
N ASP A 108 -36.08 -17.24 14.57
CA ASP A 108 -37.24 -16.37 14.36
C ASP A 108 -37.26 -15.15 15.30
N PHE A 109 -36.57 -15.21 16.45
CA PHE A 109 -36.56 -14.12 17.43
C PHE A 109 -35.78 -12.89 16.96
N SER A 110 -36.31 -11.71 17.27
CA SER A 110 -35.80 -10.43 16.77
C SER A 110 -35.28 -9.49 17.86
N SER A 111 -35.41 -9.86 19.14
CA SER A 111 -34.80 -9.19 20.31
C SER A 111 -34.04 -10.19 21.19
N SER A 112 -33.04 -9.74 21.95
CA SER A 112 -32.35 -10.58 22.94
C SER A 112 -33.24 -10.99 24.10
N GLU A 113 -34.21 -10.15 24.47
CA GLU A 113 -35.23 -10.42 25.48
C GLU A 113 -36.16 -11.57 25.09
N GLU A 114 -36.54 -11.66 23.81
CA GLU A 114 -37.30 -12.79 23.26
C GLU A 114 -36.48 -14.10 23.37
N VAL A 115 -35.18 -14.03 23.09
CA VAL A 115 -34.30 -15.21 23.21
C VAL A 115 -34.15 -15.62 24.68
N LEU A 116 -33.87 -14.68 25.58
CA LEU A 116 -33.68 -14.95 27.01
C LEU A 116 -34.97 -15.43 27.68
N SER A 117 -36.13 -14.87 27.33
CA SER A 117 -37.43 -15.32 27.84
C SER A 117 -37.76 -16.72 27.33
N PHE A 118 -37.56 -17.01 26.03
CA PHE A 118 -37.76 -18.34 25.48
C PHE A 118 -36.85 -19.37 26.16
N VAL A 119 -35.55 -19.08 26.26
CA VAL A 119 -34.59 -19.97 26.92
C VAL A 119 -34.93 -20.17 28.39
N GLY A 120 -35.36 -19.11 29.09
CA GLY A 120 -35.78 -19.16 30.49
C GLY A 120 -37.03 -20.01 30.73
N THR A 121 -37.85 -20.27 29.70
CA THR A 121 -39.04 -21.15 29.79
C THR A 121 -38.73 -22.63 29.56
N LEU A 122 -37.51 -22.98 29.14
CA LEU A 122 -37.13 -24.36 28.85
C LEU A 122 -36.59 -25.06 30.09
N GLU A 123 -37.18 -26.19 30.47
CA GLU A 123 -36.69 -27.04 31.57
C GLU A 123 -35.37 -27.72 31.21
N THR A 124 -35.18 -28.09 29.93
CA THR A 124 -33.94 -28.67 29.41
C THR A 124 -33.54 -28.01 28.09
N LEU A 125 -32.27 -27.63 28.00
CA LEU A 125 -31.66 -27.12 26.76
C LEU A 125 -30.93 -28.26 26.05
N PRO A 126 -30.98 -28.31 24.71
CA PRO A 126 -30.10 -29.18 23.92
C PRO A 126 -28.63 -28.92 24.21
N ASP A 127 -27.76 -29.91 24.00
CA ASP A 127 -26.31 -29.84 24.31
C ASP A 127 -25.61 -28.66 23.61
N ALA A 128 -26.03 -28.33 22.38
CA ALA A 128 -25.53 -27.17 21.63
C ALA A 128 -26.40 -25.91 21.80
N GLY A 129 -27.53 -26.02 22.49
CA GLY A 129 -28.55 -24.98 22.59
C GLY A 129 -28.07 -23.74 23.35
N ALA A 130 -27.19 -23.91 24.33
CA ALA A 130 -26.61 -22.78 25.06
C ALA A 130 -25.70 -21.92 24.17
N ALA A 131 -24.83 -22.54 23.37
CA ALA A 131 -23.98 -21.85 22.42
C ALA A 131 -24.79 -21.15 21.32
N GLY A 132 -25.82 -21.84 20.79
CA GLY A 132 -26.74 -21.26 19.82
C GLY A 132 -27.51 -20.05 20.36
N ALA A 133 -28.00 -20.13 21.60
CA ALA A 133 -28.67 -19.01 22.25
C ALA A 133 -27.75 -17.80 22.44
N LEU A 134 -26.52 -18.03 22.92
CA LEU A 134 -25.51 -16.96 23.04
C LEU A 134 -25.20 -16.31 21.69
N GLN A 135 -25.07 -17.12 20.62
CA GLN A 135 -24.89 -16.59 19.26
C GLN A 135 -26.07 -15.74 18.83
N ARG A 136 -27.31 -16.21 19.04
CA ARG A 136 -28.50 -15.48 18.61
C ARG A 136 -28.67 -14.16 19.33
N ILE A 137 -28.47 -14.15 20.66
CA ILE A 137 -28.47 -12.93 21.48
C ILE A 137 -27.49 -11.92 20.87
N TRP A 138 -26.29 -12.37 20.52
CA TRP A 138 -25.31 -11.52 19.88
C TRP A 138 -25.72 -11.02 18.49
N GLU A 139 -26.26 -11.88 17.62
CA GLU A 139 -26.68 -11.51 16.26
C GLU A 139 -27.76 -10.42 16.25
N VAL A 140 -28.67 -10.48 17.22
CA VAL A 140 -29.77 -9.54 17.34
C VAL A 140 -29.28 -8.19 17.87
N GLU A 141 -28.46 -8.19 18.91
CA GLU A 141 -27.90 -6.96 19.52
C GLU A 141 -26.87 -6.26 18.62
N LYS A 142 -26.25 -7.00 17.70
CA LYS A 142 -25.33 -6.43 16.70
C LYS A 142 -25.98 -5.35 15.82
N LYS A 143 -27.31 -5.36 15.64
CA LYS A 143 -28.02 -4.39 14.79
C LYS A 143 -27.93 -2.95 15.31
N ASP A 144 -27.63 -2.74 16.59
CA ASP A 144 -27.57 -1.42 17.22
C ASP A 144 -26.20 -0.73 17.14
N GLY A 145 -25.20 -1.36 16.49
CA GLY A 145 -23.96 -0.70 16.06
C GLY A 145 -22.93 -0.36 17.16
N THR A 146 -23.22 -0.64 18.43
CA THR A 146 -22.34 -0.33 19.58
C THR A 146 -21.24 -1.38 19.83
N GLY A 147 -21.42 -2.61 19.34
CA GLY A 147 -20.40 -3.68 19.42
C GLY A 147 -20.10 -4.18 20.84
N ARG A 148 -20.97 -3.89 21.82
CA ARG A 148 -20.94 -4.40 23.20
C ARG A 148 -22.38 -4.74 23.59
N LEU A 149 -22.58 -5.86 24.30
CA LEU A 149 -23.89 -6.17 24.86
C LEU A 149 -24.28 -5.12 25.91
N PRO A 150 -25.54 -4.64 25.94
CA PRO A 150 -26.10 -3.85 27.03
C PRO A 150 -25.81 -4.45 28.41
N GLU A 151 -25.52 -3.61 29.41
CA GLU A 151 -25.25 -4.06 30.78
C GLU A 151 -26.44 -4.84 31.38
N GLU A 152 -27.67 -4.48 30.99
CA GLU A 152 -28.91 -5.17 31.37
C GLU A 152 -28.94 -6.65 30.94
N ILE A 153 -28.37 -6.98 29.78
CA ILE A 153 -28.25 -8.36 29.29
C ILE A 153 -27.14 -9.10 30.04
N LEU A 154 -26.01 -8.44 30.25
CA LEU A 154 -24.87 -9.01 30.98
C LEU A 154 -25.25 -9.36 32.42
N GLU A 155 -26.13 -8.58 33.04
CA GLU A 155 -26.62 -8.81 34.40
C GLU A 155 -27.74 -9.85 34.49
N ASN A 156 -28.39 -10.17 33.37
CA ASN A 156 -29.51 -11.11 33.31
C ASN A 156 -29.12 -12.51 33.82
N HIS A 157 -29.92 -13.04 34.75
CA HIS A 157 -29.69 -14.35 35.38
C HIS A 157 -29.69 -15.52 34.38
N VAL A 158 -30.54 -15.47 33.35
CA VAL A 158 -30.60 -16.50 32.29
C VAL A 158 -29.32 -16.45 31.43
N PHE A 159 -28.85 -15.25 31.10
CA PHE A 159 -27.60 -15.08 30.35
C PHE A 159 -26.40 -15.62 31.13
N LYS A 160 -26.29 -15.28 32.42
CA LYS A 160 -25.24 -15.83 33.31
C LYS A 160 -25.33 -17.36 33.45
N ALA A 161 -26.54 -17.91 33.52
CA ALA A 161 -26.76 -19.36 33.57
C ALA A 161 -26.30 -20.05 32.27
N LEU A 162 -26.57 -19.45 31.10
CA LEU A 162 -26.08 -19.95 29.81
C LEU A 162 -24.55 -19.95 29.76
N CYS A 163 -23.91 -18.86 30.18
CA CYS A 163 -22.45 -18.76 30.26
C CYS A 163 -21.85 -19.84 31.18
N PHE A 164 -22.38 -19.98 32.39
CA PHE A 164 -21.90 -20.98 33.36
C PHE A 164 -22.08 -22.41 32.84
N ARG A 165 -23.17 -22.68 32.12
CA ARG A 165 -23.41 -23.98 31.51
C ARG A 165 -22.39 -24.30 30.42
N CYS A 166 -22.08 -23.34 29.55
CA CYS A 166 -21.01 -23.49 28.55
C CYS A 166 -19.64 -23.77 29.20
N GLU A 167 -19.35 -23.19 30.36
CA GLU A 167 -18.10 -23.46 31.10
C GLU A 167 -18.04 -24.90 31.59
N ARG A 168 -19.10 -25.35 32.28
CA ARG A 168 -19.17 -26.67 32.93
C ARG A 168 -19.24 -27.82 31.92
N GLU A 169 -19.97 -27.62 30.83
CA GLU A 169 -20.17 -28.63 29.79
C GLU A 169 -19.13 -28.51 28.66
N SER A 170 -18.14 -27.63 28.78
CA SER A 170 -17.09 -27.40 27.76
C SER A 170 -16.45 -28.67 27.15
N PRO A 171 -16.09 -29.73 27.89
CA PRO A 171 -15.54 -30.95 27.28
C PRO A 171 -16.59 -31.77 26.48
N ASN A 172 -17.87 -31.62 26.79
CA ASN A 172 -18.96 -32.36 26.14
C ASN A 172 -19.59 -31.62 24.95
N LEU A 173 -19.30 -30.32 24.80
CA LEU A 173 -19.80 -29.53 23.67
C LEU A 173 -19.29 -30.09 22.33
N THR A 174 -20.09 -30.02 21.28
CA THR A 174 -19.63 -30.28 19.91
C THR A 174 -18.62 -29.21 19.49
N ASN A 175 -17.78 -29.51 18.48
CA ASN A 175 -16.81 -28.54 17.96
C ASN A 175 -17.49 -27.24 17.48
N ALA A 176 -18.63 -27.39 16.81
CA ALA A 176 -19.45 -26.27 16.36
C ALA A 176 -19.93 -25.42 17.54
N ALA A 177 -20.52 -26.04 18.55
CA ALA A 177 -21.03 -25.34 19.73
C ALA A 177 -19.91 -24.63 20.50
N LEU A 178 -18.77 -25.30 20.70
CA LEU A 178 -17.62 -24.74 21.42
C LEU A 178 -17.08 -23.48 20.74
N VAL A 179 -16.78 -23.57 19.43
CA VAL A 179 -16.20 -22.45 18.67
C VAL A 179 -17.20 -21.31 18.52
N THR A 180 -18.49 -21.63 18.37
CA THR A 180 -19.58 -20.65 18.32
C THR A 180 -19.71 -19.90 19.65
N ALA A 181 -19.64 -20.61 20.78
CA ALA A 181 -19.65 -19.97 22.10
C ALA A 181 -18.46 -19.03 22.29
N VAL A 182 -17.25 -19.47 21.92
CA VAL A 182 -16.04 -18.60 21.94
C VAL A 182 -16.24 -17.38 21.06
N GLN A 183 -16.76 -17.54 19.83
CA GLN A 183 -16.99 -16.43 18.91
C GLN A 183 -18.00 -15.42 19.46
N ALA A 184 -19.13 -15.90 20.00
CA ALA A 184 -20.18 -15.05 20.57
C ALA A 184 -19.67 -14.26 21.78
N LEU A 185 -18.98 -14.93 22.71
CA LEU A 185 -18.43 -14.30 23.92
C LEU A 185 -17.30 -13.29 23.60
N THR A 186 -16.45 -13.63 22.64
CA THR A 186 -15.40 -12.73 22.12
C THR A 186 -15.99 -11.45 21.54
N LEU A 187 -17.05 -11.60 20.74
CA LEU A 187 -17.71 -10.49 20.09
C LEU A 187 -18.45 -9.59 21.09
N ALA A 188 -19.06 -10.20 22.10
CA ALA A 188 -19.81 -9.50 23.13
C ALA A 188 -18.93 -8.79 24.18
N ARG A 189 -17.59 -8.99 24.16
CA ARG A 189 -16.62 -8.45 25.14
C ARG A 189 -17.08 -8.66 26.57
N VAL A 190 -17.69 -9.81 26.81
CA VAL A 190 -18.21 -10.19 28.12
C VAL A 190 -17.01 -10.63 28.94
N ASP A 191 -16.71 -9.90 30.00
CA ASP A 191 -15.86 -10.37 31.08
C ASP A 191 -16.73 -10.62 32.31
N PRO A 192 -17.60 -11.66 32.32
CA PRO A 192 -18.54 -11.80 33.41
C PRO A 192 -17.86 -12.42 34.64
N GLN A 193 -16.71 -13.12 34.51
CA GLN A 193 -16.00 -13.80 35.61
C GLN A 193 -14.48 -14.04 35.40
N GLY A 194 -13.84 -13.52 34.34
CA GLY A 194 -12.42 -13.78 34.03
C GLY A 194 -12.06 -15.21 33.56
N SER A 195 -12.70 -16.27 34.09
CA SER A 195 -12.34 -17.67 33.82
C SER A 195 -13.05 -18.32 32.62
N LEU A 196 -14.26 -17.90 32.28
CA LEU A 196 -15.11 -18.57 31.29
C LEU A 196 -14.43 -18.67 29.91
N LEU A 197 -13.97 -17.53 29.40
CA LEU A 197 -13.37 -17.47 28.08
C LEU A 197 -12.02 -18.20 28.05
N GLU A 198 -11.24 -18.11 29.13
CA GLU A 198 -9.98 -18.85 29.28
C GLU A 198 -10.20 -20.36 29.25
N ASN A 199 -11.22 -20.86 29.96
CA ASN A 199 -11.57 -22.28 29.99
C ASN A 199 -12.03 -22.81 28.62
N LEU A 200 -12.88 -22.04 27.92
CA LEU A 200 -13.32 -22.40 26.57
C LEU A 200 -12.16 -22.38 25.56
N VAL A 201 -11.26 -21.38 25.64
CA VAL A 201 -10.06 -21.30 24.80
C VAL A 201 -9.09 -22.44 25.12
N ALA A 202 -8.92 -22.83 26.38
CA ALA A 202 -8.10 -23.96 26.79
C ALA A 202 -8.63 -25.29 26.24
N GLU A 203 -9.95 -25.50 26.25
CA GLU A 203 -10.55 -26.68 25.63
C GLU A 203 -10.43 -26.65 24.09
N CYS A 204 -10.58 -25.49 23.46
CA CYS A 204 -10.24 -25.34 22.03
C CYS A 204 -8.78 -25.71 21.75
N GLN A 205 -7.85 -25.32 22.62
CA GLN A 205 -6.42 -25.67 22.50
C GLN A 205 -6.19 -27.17 22.62
N ASN A 206 -6.85 -27.84 23.56
CA ASN A 206 -6.79 -29.30 23.74
C ASN A 206 -7.28 -30.04 22.49
N ARG A 207 -8.41 -29.62 21.92
CA ARG A 207 -8.96 -30.21 20.68
C ARG A 207 -8.12 -29.90 19.46
N LEU A 208 -7.53 -28.70 19.39
CA LEU A 208 -6.58 -28.32 18.36
C LEU A 208 -5.36 -29.24 18.40
N GLN A 209 -4.75 -29.48 19.58
CA GLN A 209 -3.60 -30.38 19.71
C GLN A 209 -3.90 -31.83 19.27
N LYS A 210 -5.14 -32.29 19.44
CA LYS A 210 -5.61 -33.61 19.01
C LYS A 210 -5.97 -33.68 17.52
N GLY A 211 -5.99 -32.55 16.80
CA GLY A 211 -6.36 -32.49 15.38
C GLY A 211 -7.85 -32.77 15.12
N GLY A 212 -8.72 -32.52 16.10
CA GLY A 212 -10.14 -32.86 16.02
C GLY A 212 -11.04 -31.78 15.40
N LEU A 213 -10.49 -30.64 14.96
CA LEU A 213 -11.26 -29.51 14.45
C LEU A 213 -11.27 -29.47 12.91
N GLU A 214 -12.45 -29.29 12.32
CA GLU A 214 -12.60 -29.13 10.88
C GLU A 214 -12.16 -27.73 10.40
N VAL A 215 -11.90 -27.59 9.10
CA VAL A 215 -11.45 -26.34 8.45
C VAL A 215 -12.28 -25.12 8.84
N HIS A 216 -13.61 -25.24 8.79
CA HIS A 216 -14.52 -24.15 9.11
C HIS A 216 -14.39 -23.70 10.57
N HIS A 217 -14.34 -24.67 11.49
CA HIS A 217 -14.17 -24.43 12.93
C HIS A 217 -12.79 -23.81 13.24
N LEU A 218 -11.74 -24.25 12.57
CA LEU A 218 -10.40 -23.65 12.67
C LEU A 218 -10.39 -22.18 12.22
N CYS A 219 -11.13 -21.85 11.16
CA CYS A 219 -11.24 -20.48 10.67
C CYS A 219 -11.98 -19.56 11.66
N ILE A 220 -13.13 -20.01 12.19
CA ILE A 220 -13.89 -19.23 13.18
C ILE A 220 -13.09 -19.05 14.47
N LEU A 221 -12.42 -20.10 14.94
CA LEU A 221 -11.56 -20.03 16.12
C LEU A 221 -10.42 -19.02 15.90
N GLY A 222 -9.73 -19.10 14.76
CA GLY A 222 -8.66 -18.16 14.40
C GLY A 222 -9.14 -16.70 14.38
N GLU A 223 -10.29 -16.41 13.77
CA GLU A 223 -10.85 -15.06 13.76
C GLU A 223 -11.26 -14.56 15.15
N SER A 224 -11.72 -15.46 16.02
CA SER A 224 -12.09 -15.12 17.40
C SER A 224 -10.84 -14.78 18.21
N LEU A 225 -9.77 -15.57 18.09
CA LEU A 225 -8.50 -15.32 18.76
C LEU A 225 -7.88 -13.95 18.39
N ILE A 226 -7.97 -13.52 17.13
CA ILE A 226 -7.47 -12.20 16.68
C ILE A 226 -8.17 -11.04 17.42
N LYS A 227 -9.47 -11.19 17.74
CA LYS A 227 -10.26 -10.14 18.39
C LYS A 227 -9.98 -10.02 19.88
N LEU A 228 -9.54 -11.10 20.52
CA LEU A 228 -9.27 -11.16 21.96
C LEU A 228 -7.98 -10.44 22.40
N ARG A 229 -7.08 -10.09 21.46
CA ARG A 229 -5.89 -9.23 21.68
C ARG A 229 -5.07 -9.54 22.97
N ASP A 230 -4.68 -10.81 23.21
CA ASP A 230 -3.47 -11.26 23.97
C ASP A 230 -3.30 -12.81 23.86
N PRO A 231 -2.26 -13.52 24.39
CA PRO A 231 -0.84 -13.63 24.01
C PRO A 231 -0.45 -14.89 23.20
N SER A 232 -1.37 -15.79 22.80
CA SER A 232 -0.98 -17.09 22.22
C SER A 232 -0.88 -17.07 20.68
N CYS A 233 0.10 -16.33 20.15
CA CYS A 233 0.52 -16.47 18.74
C CYS A 233 0.74 -17.96 18.39
N VAL A 234 1.18 -18.76 19.36
CA VAL A 234 1.34 -20.23 19.25
C VAL A 234 0.05 -20.94 18.80
N MET A 235 -1.13 -20.57 19.30
CA MET A 235 -2.38 -21.21 18.85
C MET A 235 -2.73 -20.83 17.41
N LEU A 236 -2.53 -19.56 17.03
CA LEU A 236 -2.73 -19.13 15.63
C LEU A 236 -1.75 -19.85 14.70
N GLU A 237 -0.50 -20.05 15.11
CA GLU A 237 0.50 -20.81 14.36
C GLU A 237 0.11 -22.29 14.20
N GLN A 238 -0.42 -22.91 15.25
CA GLN A 238 -0.95 -24.28 15.20
C GLN A 238 -2.15 -24.39 14.25
N ILE A 239 -3.07 -23.42 14.29
CA ILE A 239 -4.21 -23.34 13.37
C ILE A 239 -3.71 -23.22 11.93
N ILE A 240 -2.77 -22.30 11.64
CA ILE A 240 -2.18 -22.15 10.31
C ILE A 240 -1.48 -23.45 9.87
N GLY A 241 -0.76 -24.11 10.78
CA GLY A 241 -0.09 -25.38 10.51
C GLY A 241 -1.05 -26.50 10.10
N GLN A 242 -2.21 -26.62 10.75
CA GLN A 242 -3.23 -27.61 10.38
C GLN A 242 -3.90 -27.25 9.05
N LEU A 243 -4.26 -25.98 8.85
CA LEU A 243 -4.89 -25.51 7.62
C LEU A 243 -3.99 -25.68 6.38
N GLN A 244 -2.66 -25.72 6.57
CA GLN A 244 -1.71 -26.02 5.50
C GLN A 244 -1.74 -27.47 5.01
N GLY A 245 -2.11 -28.40 5.89
CA GLY A 245 -2.20 -29.83 5.60
C GLY A 245 -3.52 -30.24 4.93
N GLU A 246 -4.55 -29.39 5.02
CA GLU A 246 -5.88 -29.67 4.49
C GLU A 246 -6.00 -29.47 2.97
N GLU A 247 -6.94 -30.21 2.38
CA GLU A 247 -7.27 -30.09 0.98
C GLU A 247 -8.07 -28.82 0.71
N LEU A 248 -7.58 -28.05 -0.25
CA LEU A 248 -8.09 -26.73 -0.60
C LEU A 248 -9.53 -26.72 -1.15
N GLU A 249 -10.04 -27.87 -1.60
CA GLU A 249 -11.40 -28.03 -2.12
C GLU A 249 -12.48 -27.95 -1.02
N LYS A 250 -12.09 -28.11 0.26
CA LYS A 250 -12.99 -28.06 1.41
C LYS A 250 -13.30 -26.63 1.89
N PHE A 251 -12.62 -25.61 1.36
CA PHE A 251 -12.71 -24.25 1.86
C PHE A 251 -13.87 -23.49 1.21
N SER A 252 -14.78 -22.97 2.02
CA SER A 252 -15.81 -22.04 1.57
C SER A 252 -15.22 -20.65 1.25
N PRO A 253 -15.93 -19.79 0.48
CA PRO A 253 -15.51 -18.40 0.29
C PRO A 253 -15.31 -17.64 1.61
N GLU A 254 -16.14 -17.92 2.61
CA GLU A 254 -16.06 -17.36 3.96
C GLU A 254 -14.76 -17.79 4.66
N ASP A 255 -14.40 -19.07 4.56
CA ASP A 255 -13.16 -19.61 5.11
C ASP A 255 -11.93 -18.98 4.43
N ILE A 256 -11.97 -18.79 3.11
CA ILE A 256 -10.89 -18.10 2.37
C ILE A 256 -10.71 -16.68 2.91
N MET A 257 -11.78 -15.94 3.15
CA MET A 257 -11.70 -14.59 3.70
C MET A 257 -11.17 -14.60 5.14
N ALA A 258 -11.58 -15.57 5.97
CA ALA A 258 -11.06 -15.76 7.31
C ALA A 258 -9.55 -16.06 7.32
N LEU A 259 -9.09 -16.92 6.41
CA LEU A 259 -7.66 -17.23 6.23
C LEU A 259 -6.82 -15.98 5.98
N TYR A 260 -7.24 -15.09 5.09
CA TYR A 260 -6.51 -13.84 4.86
C TYR A 260 -6.45 -12.97 6.12
N ARG A 261 -7.54 -12.89 6.90
CA ARG A 261 -7.55 -12.13 8.16
C ARG A 261 -6.63 -12.75 9.20
N ILE A 262 -6.63 -14.08 9.34
CA ILE A 262 -5.73 -14.83 10.22
C ILE A 262 -4.27 -14.57 9.84
N LEU A 263 -3.93 -14.67 8.55
CA LEU A 263 -2.57 -14.45 8.08
C LEU A 263 -2.15 -12.98 8.26
N GLN A 264 -3.06 -12.02 8.06
CA GLN A 264 -2.80 -10.59 8.31
C GLN A 264 -2.47 -10.28 9.78
N ALA A 265 -3.01 -11.05 10.72
CA ALA A 265 -2.72 -10.90 12.15
C ALA A 265 -1.31 -11.39 12.52
N CYS A 266 -0.67 -12.21 11.67
CA CYS A 266 0.66 -12.77 11.89
C CYS A 266 1.68 -12.33 10.80
N PRO A 267 1.91 -11.02 10.59
CA PRO A 267 2.72 -10.53 9.46
C PRO A 267 4.22 -10.83 9.59
N GLU A 268 4.73 -11.14 10.79
CA GLU A 268 6.17 -11.36 11.02
C GLU A 268 6.67 -12.70 10.45
N LYS A 269 5.76 -13.65 10.21
CA LYS A 269 6.07 -15.02 9.73
C LYS A 269 5.58 -15.30 8.32
N VAL A 270 5.25 -14.27 7.54
CA VAL A 270 4.72 -14.41 6.17
C VAL A 270 5.60 -15.30 5.28
N ASP A 271 6.92 -15.20 5.40
CA ASP A 271 7.87 -16.02 4.66
C ASP A 271 7.70 -17.53 4.91
N GLN A 272 7.32 -17.92 6.13
CA GLN A 272 7.09 -19.32 6.50
C GLN A 272 5.83 -19.90 5.84
N TYR A 273 4.85 -19.03 5.55
CA TYR A 273 3.54 -19.42 5.02
C TYR A 273 3.40 -19.11 3.53
N GLN A 274 4.47 -18.72 2.85
CA GLN A 274 4.39 -18.25 1.46
C GLN A 274 3.87 -19.32 0.48
N THR A 275 4.22 -20.59 0.67
CA THR A 275 3.70 -21.70 -0.16
C THR A 275 2.19 -21.85 0.01
N PHE A 276 1.69 -21.67 1.23
CA PHE A 276 0.27 -21.71 1.53
C PHE A 276 -0.47 -20.49 1.00
N LEU A 277 0.10 -19.29 1.17
CA LEU A 277 -0.42 -18.06 0.55
C LEU A 277 -0.53 -18.19 -0.97
N ASN A 278 0.46 -18.76 -1.64
CA ASN A 278 0.41 -19.00 -3.08
C ASN A 278 -0.73 -19.95 -3.48
N LYS A 279 -0.99 -20.98 -2.68
CA LYS A 279 -2.12 -21.90 -2.86
C LYS A 279 -3.46 -21.17 -2.69
N ILE A 280 -3.64 -20.43 -1.60
CA ILE A 280 -4.86 -19.64 -1.32
C ILE A 280 -5.08 -18.59 -2.40
N ASN A 281 -4.04 -17.89 -2.84
CA ASN A 281 -4.12 -16.88 -3.91
C ASN A 281 -4.67 -17.48 -5.22
N ARG A 282 -4.30 -18.73 -5.54
CA ARG A 282 -4.82 -19.44 -6.72
C ARG A 282 -6.28 -19.82 -6.57
N LEU A 283 -6.68 -20.35 -5.41
CA LEU A 283 -8.10 -20.66 -5.14
C LEU A 283 -8.96 -19.40 -5.14
N SER A 284 -8.43 -18.30 -4.59
CA SER A 284 -9.15 -17.04 -4.48
C SER A 284 -9.64 -16.54 -5.85
N LEU A 285 -9.01 -16.98 -6.94
CA LEU A 285 -9.47 -16.70 -8.30
C LEU A 285 -10.85 -17.29 -8.60
N SER A 286 -11.21 -18.47 -8.10
CA SER A 286 -12.51 -19.11 -8.39
C SER A 286 -13.67 -18.39 -7.67
N VAL A 287 -13.42 -17.86 -6.47
CA VAL A 287 -14.46 -17.23 -5.64
C VAL A 287 -14.66 -15.73 -5.90
N VAL A 288 -13.82 -15.05 -6.70
CA VAL A 288 -13.93 -13.59 -6.93
C VAL A 288 -15.35 -13.13 -7.28
N TYR A 289 -16.09 -13.91 -8.09
CA TYR A 289 -17.42 -13.52 -8.56
C TYR A 289 -18.50 -13.56 -7.47
N SER A 290 -18.31 -14.29 -6.38
CA SER A 290 -19.24 -14.31 -5.25
C SER A 290 -18.92 -13.25 -4.20
N LEU A 291 -17.81 -12.52 -4.32
CA LEU A 291 -17.37 -11.57 -3.30
C LEU A 291 -18.21 -10.29 -3.29
N SER A 292 -18.55 -9.84 -2.09
CA SER A 292 -19.16 -8.53 -1.84
C SER A 292 -18.14 -7.39 -2.01
N PRO A 293 -18.59 -6.12 -2.16
CA PRO A 293 -17.69 -4.96 -2.18
C PRO A 293 -16.73 -4.93 -0.97
N LYS A 294 -17.27 -5.18 0.23
CA LYS A 294 -16.50 -5.26 1.47
C LYS A 294 -15.44 -6.35 1.41
N SER A 295 -15.80 -7.54 0.92
CA SER A 295 -14.87 -8.67 0.79
C SER A 295 -13.75 -8.37 -0.21
N ILE A 296 -14.06 -7.75 -1.35
CA ILE A 296 -13.05 -7.36 -2.36
C ILE A 296 -12.06 -6.36 -1.75
N SER A 297 -12.57 -5.34 -1.06
CA SER A 297 -11.75 -4.32 -0.40
C SER A 297 -10.83 -4.92 0.67
N GLN A 298 -11.38 -5.80 1.52
CA GLN A 298 -10.63 -6.51 2.55
C GLN A 298 -9.55 -7.43 1.96
N LEU A 299 -9.88 -8.19 0.91
CA LEU A 299 -8.93 -9.09 0.26
C LEU A 299 -7.78 -8.32 -0.37
N LEU A 300 -8.06 -7.22 -1.08
CA LEU A 300 -7.02 -6.35 -1.63
C LEU A 300 -6.13 -5.74 -0.51
N GLY A 301 -6.73 -5.29 0.59
CA GLY A 301 -6.00 -4.81 1.76
C GLY A 301 -5.13 -5.90 2.42
N ALA A 302 -5.59 -7.15 2.44
CA ALA A 302 -4.84 -8.29 2.92
C ALA A 302 -3.61 -8.57 2.08
N LEU A 303 -3.76 -8.56 0.76
CA LEU A 303 -2.62 -8.75 -0.16
C LEU A 303 -1.56 -7.66 0.05
N VAL A 304 -1.95 -6.41 0.31
CA VAL A 304 -1.01 -5.30 0.61
C VAL A 304 -0.29 -5.56 1.93
N THR A 305 -1.05 -5.87 2.99
CA THR A 305 -0.51 -6.10 4.34
C THR A 305 0.52 -7.23 4.36
N LEU A 306 0.23 -8.30 3.61
CA LEU A 306 1.03 -9.51 3.48
C LEU A 306 2.12 -9.43 2.40
N ASP A 307 2.34 -8.25 1.79
CA ASP A 307 3.32 -8.01 0.73
C ASP A 307 3.29 -9.04 -0.42
N GLN A 308 2.09 -9.42 -0.87
CA GLN A 308 1.91 -10.47 -1.88
C GLN A 308 2.11 -9.95 -3.31
N THR A 309 3.27 -9.39 -3.62
CA THR A 309 3.56 -8.80 -4.95
C THR A 309 3.48 -9.79 -6.10
N GLN A 310 3.57 -11.10 -5.82
CA GLN A 310 3.48 -12.17 -6.81
C GLN A 310 2.02 -12.52 -7.18
N ALA A 311 1.04 -12.08 -6.39
CA ALA A 311 -0.38 -12.37 -6.61
C ALA A 311 -1.04 -11.47 -7.67
N LEU A 312 -0.28 -10.99 -8.65
CA LEU A 312 -0.77 -10.11 -9.72
C LEU A 312 -2.00 -10.66 -10.47
N PRO A 313 -2.10 -11.97 -10.81
CA PRO A 313 -3.30 -12.49 -11.46
C PRO A 313 -4.58 -12.29 -10.62
N LEU A 314 -4.47 -12.44 -9.30
CA LEU A 314 -5.59 -12.24 -8.38
C LEU A 314 -5.94 -10.75 -8.28
N VAL A 315 -4.94 -9.87 -8.13
CA VAL A 315 -5.14 -8.41 -8.11
C VAL A 315 -5.84 -7.93 -9.38
N ILE A 316 -5.42 -8.43 -10.55
CA ILE A 316 -6.05 -8.08 -11.84
C ILE A 316 -7.50 -8.58 -11.88
N LYS A 317 -7.78 -9.80 -11.42
CA LYS A 317 -9.15 -10.36 -11.45
C LYS A 317 -10.08 -9.60 -10.48
N LEU A 318 -9.60 -9.32 -9.27
CA LEU A 318 -10.31 -8.48 -8.29
C LEU A 318 -10.54 -7.08 -8.83
N GLY A 319 -9.55 -6.48 -9.49
CA GLY A 319 -9.67 -5.13 -10.01
C GLY A 319 -10.71 -5.01 -11.14
N LYS A 320 -10.75 -5.99 -12.04
CA LYS A 320 -11.82 -6.08 -13.06
C LYS A 320 -13.21 -6.18 -12.44
N TYR A 321 -13.34 -6.93 -11.35
CA TYR A 321 -14.63 -7.10 -10.68
C TYR A 321 -15.02 -5.88 -9.83
N ALA A 322 -14.04 -5.21 -9.22
CA ALA A 322 -14.23 -3.98 -8.45
C ALA A 322 -14.88 -2.85 -9.26
N VAL A 323 -14.67 -2.81 -10.59
CA VAL A 323 -15.30 -1.83 -11.50
C VAL A 323 -16.82 -1.78 -11.32
N ARG A 324 -17.46 -2.94 -11.15
CA ARG A 324 -18.93 -3.04 -11.00
C ARG A 324 -19.43 -2.49 -9.66
N HIS A 325 -18.55 -2.39 -8.68
CA HIS A 325 -18.87 -2.01 -7.31
C HIS A 325 -18.46 -0.57 -6.97
N ILE A 326 -17.85 0.17 -7.90
CA ILE A 326 -17.45 1.59 -7.68
C ILE A 326 -18.58 2.44 -7.10
N PRO A 327 -19.82 2.42 -7.65
CA PRO A 327 -20.92 3.21 -7.08
C PRO A 327 -21.42 2.74 -5.72
N ARG A 328 -21.04 1.54 -5.29
CA ARG A 328 -21.51 0.89 -4.04
C ARG A 328 -20.44 0.89 -2.94
N PHE A 329 -19.20 1.22 -3.25
CA PHE A 329 -18.14 1.27 -2.25
C PHE A 329 -18.37 2.42 -1.28
N THR A 330 -18.18 2.12 0.00
CA THR A 330 -17.98 3.16 1.01
C THR A 330 -16.65 3.89 0.77
N SER A 331 -16.49 5.06 1.40
CA SER A 331 -15.24 5.82 1.38
C SER A 331 -14.02 4.98 1.82
N GLU A 332 -14.17 4.21 2.90
CA GLU A 332 -13.10 3.35 3.41
C GLU A 332 -12.76 2.23 2.44
N GLU A 333 -13.78 1.56 1.90
CA GLU A 333 -13.59 0.44 0.99
C GLU A 333 -12.88 0.86 -0.30
N LEU A 334 -13.32 1.98 -0.91
CA LEU A 334 -12.69 2.54 -2.10
C LEU A 334 -11.24 2.98 -1.80
N GLY A 335 -11.01 3.56 -0.63
CA GLY A 335 -9.68 3.93 -0.17
C GLY A 335 -8.71 2.74 -0.14
N ASN A 336 -9.14 1.58 0.36
CA ASN A 336 -8.32 0.37 0.40
C ASN A 336 -8.07 -0.22 -1.00
N VAL A 337 -9.08 -0.20 -1.88
CA VAL A 337 -8.93 -0.65 -3.28
C VAL A 337 -7.88 0.19 -4.01
N LEU A 338 -7.94 1.52 -3.88
CA LEU A 338 -6.99 2.44 -4.49
C LEU A 338 -5.57 2.24 -3.93
N GLU A 339 -5.45 2.07 -2.62
CA GLU A 339 -4.16 1.79 -1.97
C GLU A 339 -3.53 0.50 -2.51
N ALA A 340 -4.32 -0.56 -2.67
CA ALA A 340 -3.84 -1.80 -3.28
C ALA A 340 -3.38 -1.59 -4.72
N PHE A 341 -4.10 -0.81 -5.54
CA PHE A 341 -3.69 -0.59 -6.93
C PHE A 341 -2.43 0.28 -7.05
N ILE A 342 -2.26 1.24 -6.15
CA ILE A 342 -1.01 1.99 -6.00
C ILE A 342 0.11 1.00 -5.67
N TYR A 343 -0.06 0.18 -4.63
CA TYR A 343 0.93 -0.78 -4.13
C TYR A 343 1.38 -1.80 -5.18
N PHE A 344 0.43 -2.45 -5.85
CA PHE A 344 0.68 -3.52 -6.80
C PHE A 344 1.10 -3.07 -8.19
N GLY A 345 1.14 -1.76 -8.45
CA GLY A 345 1.42 -1.33 -9.81
C GLY A 345 0.19 -1.41 -10.73
N HIS A 346 -0.98 -1.86 -10.28
CA HIS A 346 -2.13 -2.17 -11.13
C HIS A 346 -2.82 -0.92 -11.71
N ASN A 347 -3.10 -0.94 -13.00
CA ASN A 347 -3.87 0.07 -13.72
C ASN A 347 -4.89 -0.62 -14.64
N ASP A 348 -6.13 -0.17 -14.59
CA ASP A 348 -7.21 -0.67 -15.44
C ASP A 348 -8.04 0.49 -16.00
N ARG A 349 -8.20 0.52 -17.32
CA ARG A 349 -8.90 1.60 -18.02
C ARG A 349 -10.39 1.66 -17.68
N PHE A 350 -11.02 0.52 -17.39
CA PHE A 350 -12.45 0.47 -17.07
C PHE A 350 -12.70 0.94 -15.65
N PHE A 351 -11.81 0.57 -14.73
CA PHE A 351 -11.78 1.11 -13.37
C PHE A 351 -11.65 2.63 -13.39
N MET A 352 -10.70 3.16 -14.16
CA MET A 352 -10.52 4.60 -14.30
C MET A 352 -11.77 5.29 -14.86
N LYS A 353 -12.37 4.74 -15.93
CA LYS A 353 -13.60 5.29 -16.52
C LYS A 353 -14.77 5.32 -15.53
N ALA A 354 -14.91 4.28 -14.70
CA ALA A 354 -15.94 4.24 -13.67
C ALA A 354 -15.68 5.24 -12.53
N LEU A 355 -14.41 5.48 -12.15
CA LEU A 355 -14.06 6.58 -11.24
C LEU A 355 -14.43 7.94 -11.84
N GLU A 356 -14.15 8.17 -13.13
CA GLU A 356 -14.49 9.43 -13.81
C GLU A 356 -15.99 9.73 -13.83
N GLN A 357 -16.83 8.69 -13.85
CA GLN A 357 -18.28 8.84 -13.82
C GLN A 357 -18.82 9.12 -12.42
N HIS A 358 -18.17 8.60 -11.37
CA HIS A 358 -18.72 8.61 -10.00
C HIS A 358 -18.08 9.67 -9.10
N VAL A 359 -16.75 9.85 -9.18
CA VAL A 359 -15.98 10.72 -8.28
C VAL A 359 -16.35 12.20 -8.43
N PRO A 360 -16.47 12.78 -9.65
CA PRO A 360 -16.72 14.22 -9.78
C PRO A 360 -18.00 14.68 -9.09
N ALA A 361 -19.08 13.90 -9.18
CA ALA A 361 -20.36 14.22 -8.54
C ALA A 361 -20.32 14.16 -7.01
N LEU A 362 -19.41 13.39 -6.43
CA LEU A 362 -19.34 13.16 -4.98
C LEU A 362 -18.11 13.79 -4.31
N CYS A 363 -17.24 14.46 -5.07
CA CYS A 363 -15.94 14.92 -4.57
C CYS A 363 -16.04 15.85 -3.34
N LEU A 364 -17.12 16.62 -3.22
CA LEU A 364 -17.41 17.48 -2.05
C LEU A 364 -17.96 16.73 -0.82
N ALA A 365 -18.53 15.54 -1.03
CA ALA A 365 -19.12 14.69 0.02
C ALA A 365 -18.14 13.61 0.51
N LEU A 366 -17.15 13.23 -0.30
CA LEU A 366 -16.13 12.25 0.05
C LEU A 366 -15.24 12.74 1.19
N LYS A 367 -14.76 11.78 1.99
CA LYS A 367 -13.79 12.07 3.06
C LYS A 367 -12.43 12.51 2.46
N PRO A 368 -11.69 13.44 3.10
CA PRO A 368 -10.37 13.91 2.64
C PRO A 368 -9.38 12.78 2.33
N GLU A 369 -9.40 11.68 3.09
CA GLU A 369 -8.51 10.54 2.87
C GLU A 369 -8.73 9.89 1.50
N VAL A 370 -9.98 9.77 1.06
CA VAL A 370 -10.32 9.13 -0.22
C VAL A 370 -9.95 10.04 -1.38
N VAL A 371 -10.25 11.34 -1.28
CA VAL A 371 -9.88 12.33 -2.30
C VAL A 371 -8.35 12.36 -2.48
N SER A 372 -7.60 12.32 -1.38
CA SER A 372 -6.14 12.23 -1.41
C SER A 372 -5.66 10.94 -2.11
N LYS A 373 -6.24 9.78 -1.77
CA LYS A 373 -5.88 8.49 -2.39
C LYS A 373 -6.21 8.42 -3.89
N ILE A 374 -7.36 8.96 -4.33
CA ILE A 374 -7.72 9.03 -5.76
C ILE A 374 -6.68 9.86 -6.50
N THR A 375 -6.35 11.03 -5.97
CA THR A 375 -5.41 11.97 -6.58
C THR A 375 -3.99 11.38 -6.62
N LYS A 376 -3.58 10.69 -5.55
CA LYS A 376 -2.32 9.92 -5.47
C LYS A 376 -2.28 8.77 -6.48
N TYR A 377 -3.40 8.09 -6.70
CA TYR A 377 -3.50 7.04 -7.72
C TYR A 377 -3.26 7.61 -9.12
N CYS A 378 -3.94 8.71 -9.49
CA CYS A 378 -3.72 9.40 -10.76
C CYS A 378 -2.25 9.85 -10.92
N SER A 379 -1.68 10.45 -9.87
CA SER A 379 -0.28 10.91 -9.84
C SER A 379 0.72 9.76 -10.02
N THR A 380 0.52 8.64 -9.32
CA THR A 380 1.44 7.49 -9.34
C THR A 380 1.36 6.73 -10.67
N LYS A 381 0.18 6.65 -11.27
CA LYS A 381 -0.03 5.98 -12.56
C LYS A 381 0.15 6.89 -13.76
N LEU A 382 0.48 8.16 -13.53
CA LEU A 382 0.60 9.18 -14.57
C LEU A 382 -0.67 9.29 -15.43
N ILE A 383 -1.84 9.14 -14.80
CA ILE A 383 -3.15 9.20 -15.48
C ILE A 383 -3.69 10.63 -15.38
N LEU A 384 -3.87 11.27 -16.53
CA LEU A 384 -4.51 12.58 -16.62
C LEU A 384 -6.01 12.42 -16.79
N SER A 385 -6.75 12.60 -15.70
CA SER A 385 -8.21 12.65 -15.71
C SER A 385 -8.71 14.06 -15.43
N LYS A 386 -9.09 14.79 -16.48
CA LYS A 386 -9.60 16.17 -16.35
C LYS A 386 -10.84 16.25 -15.45
N PRO A 387 -11.86 15.36 -15.56
CA PRO A 387 -13.04 15.42 -14.70
C PRO A 387 -12.70 15.30 -13.21
N ILE A 388 -11.84 14.35 -12.87
CA ILE A 388 -11.43 14.12 -11.47
C ILE A 388 -10.57 15.28 -10.96
N LEU A 389 -9.55 15.70 -11.70
CA LEU A 389 -8.66 16.78 -11.26
C LEU A 389 -9.39 18.12 -11.13
N ASN A 390 -10.39 18.39 -11.97
CA ASN A 390 -11.23 19.58 -11.85
C ASN A 390 -12.09 19.53 -10.58
N ALA A 391 -12.74 18.39 -10.30
CA ALA A 391 -13.53 18.21 -9.09
C ALA A 391 -12.68 18.27 -7.82
N VAL A 392 -11.46 17.73 -7.85
CA VAL A 392 -10.49 17.83 -6.75
C VAL A 392 -10.07 19.28 -6.51
N ALA A 393 -9.79 20.04 -7.59
CA ALA A 393 -9.46 21.46 -7.48
C ALA A 393 -10.61 22.25 -6.85
N GLU A 394 -11.85 21.99 -7.27
CA GLU A 394 -13.04 22.61 -6.69
C GLU A 394 -13.24 22.22 -5.22
N SER A 395 -13.11 20.94 -4.88
CA SER A 395 -13.24 20.43 -3.51
C SER A 395 -12.21 21.08 -2.56
N PHE A 396 -10.96 21.23 -3.01
CA PHE A 396 -9.94 21.92 -2.23
C PHE A 396 -10.25 23.42 -2.04
N VAL A 397 -10.73 24.12 -3.08
CA VAL A 397 -11.11 25.54 -2.97
C VAL A 397 -12.24 25.73 -1.95
N CYS A 398 -13.23 24.84 -1.97
CA CYS A 398 -14.41 24.90 -1.11
C CYS A 398 -14.15 24.45 0.35
N GLN A 399 -13.26 23.47 0.58
CA GLN A 399 -13.13 22.79 1.87
C GLN A 399 -11.67 22.57 2.30
N SER A 400 -10.76 23.49 1.96
CA SER A 400 -9.31 23.36 2.26
C SER A 400 -8.98 23.05 3.71
N GLU A 401 -9.81 23.53 4.64
CA GLU A 401 -9.64 23.45 6.08
C GLU A 401 -9.80 22.01 6.60
N LYS A 402 -10.45 21.12 5.81
CA LYS A 402 -10.60 19.70 6.13
C LYS A 402 -9.35 18.87 5.82
N PHE A 403 -8.40 19.42 5.06
CA PHE A 403 -7.23 18.68 4.59
C PHE A 403 -6.02 18.93 5.48
N SER A 404 -5.34 17.85 5.87
CA SER A 404 -4.02 17.95 6.51
C SER A 404 -2.95 18.45 5.53
N PRO A 405 -1.84 19.07 6.00
CA PRO A 405 -0.74 19.50 5.15
C PRO A 405 -0.22 18.40 4.20
N CYS A 406 -0.16 17.15 4.69
CA CYS A 406 0.24 16.00 3.89
C CYS A 406 -0.73 15.74 2.72
N GLN A 407 -2.03 15.77 2.97
CA GLN A 407 -3.06 15.59 1.94
C GLN A 407 -3.02 16.73 0.93
N ILE A 408 -2.83 17.98 1.38
CA ILE A 408 -2.71 19.13 0.46
C ILE A 408 -1.58 18.92 -0.55
N SER A 409 -0.40 18.49 -0.09
CA SER A 409 0.69 18.14 -1.02
C SER A 409 0.31 17.04 -2.00
N GLU A 410 -0.38 15.98 -1.54
CA GLU A 410 -0.85 14.91 -2.41
C GLU A 410 -1.89 15.39 -3.45
N LEU A 411 -2.73 16.37 -3.10
CA LEU A 411 -3.71 16.97 -4.01
C LEU A 411 -3.08 17.86 -5.08
N ILE A 412 -2.10 18.68 -4.69
CA ILE A 412 -1.49 19.68 -5.60
C ILE A 412 -0.47 19.05 -6.55
N GLU A 413 0.29 18.05 -6.08
CA GLU A 413 1.37 17.42 -6.82
C GLU A 413 0.97 16.94 -8.25
N PRO A 414 -0.16 16.22 -8.46
CA PRO A 414 -0.52 15.77 -9.80
C PRO A 414 -0.74 16.88 -10.83
N PHE A 415 -1.18 18.07 -10.45
CA PHE A 415 -1.29 19.19 -11.40
C PHE A 415 0.08 19.51 -12.01
N GLY A 416 1.11 19.57 -11.17
CA GLY A 416 2.50 19.75 -11.60
C GLY A 416 3.01 18.58 -12.43
N LYS A 417 2.90 17.35 -11.89
CA LYS A 417 3.44 16.14 -12.54
C LYS A 417 2.81 15.85 -13.91
N LEU A 418 1.49 15.97 -14.01
CA LEU A 418 0.72 15.68 -15.21
C LEU A 418 0.63 16.87 -16.17
N ASN A 419 1.30 17.99 -15.82
CA ASN A 419 1.30 19.23 -16.60
C ASN A 419 -0.12 19.71 -16.92
N TYR A 420 -0.97 19.84 -15.89
CA TYR A 420 -2.37 20.19 -16.06
C TYR A 420 -2.77 21.37 -15.19
N LEU A 421 -3.39 22.37 -15.81
CA LEU A 421 -4.03 23.50 -15.15
C LEU A 421 -5.56 23.33 -15.21
N PRO A 422 -6.26 23.28 -14.07
CA PRO A 422 -7.71 23.18 -14.07
C PRO A 422 -8.36 24.54 -14.41
N PRO A 423 -9.63 24.57 -14.85
CA PRO A 423 -10.34 25.82 -15.20
C PRO A 423 -10.39 26.85 -14.06
N ASN A 424 -10.45 26.39 -12.81
CA ASN A 424 -10.46 27.23 -11.61
C ASN A 424 -9.05 27.50 -11.03
N ALA A 425 -7.99 27.31 -11.82
CA ALA A 425 -6.60 27.49 -11.37
C ALA A 425 -6.35 28.79 -10.58
N PRO A 426 -6.85 29.99 -10.98
CA PRO A 426 -6.64 31.21 -10.20
C PRO A 426 -7.17 31.11 -8.76
N ALA A 427 -8.34 30.51 -8.56
CA ALA A 427 -8.92 30.31 -7.23
C ALA A 427 -8.15 29.24 -6.43
N LEU A 428 -7.80 28.12 -7.09
CA LEU A 428 -7.01 27.03 -6.51
C LEU A 428 -5.68 27.54 -5.93
N PHE A 429 -4.88 28.22 -6.76
CA PHE A 429 -3.54 28.67 -6.33
C PHE A 429 -3.60 29.82 -5.34
N ARG A 430 -4.61 30.70 -5.41
CA ARG A 430 -4.84 31.72 -4.39
C ARG A 430 -5.18 31.08 -3.03
N LYS A 431 -6.06 30.07 -3.01
CA LYS A 431 -6.39 29.35 -1.77
C LYS A 431 -5.16 28.62 -1.22
N LEU A 432 -4.40 27.94 -2.09
CA LEU A 432 -3.17 27.26 -1.72
C LEU A 432 -2.14 28.22 -1.12
N GLU A 433 -1.92 29.38 -1.75
CA GLU A 433 -1.01 30.41 -1.26
C GLU A 433 -1.42 30.89 0.14
N ASN A 434 -2.71 31.17 0.36
CA ASN A 434 -3.23 31.55 1.67
C ASN A 434 -2.98 30.44 2.71
N THR A 435 -3.26 29.18 2.37
CA THR A 435 -3.02 28.03 3.27
C THR A 435 -1.54 27.84 3.59
N LEU A 436 -0.65 28.03 2.61
CA LEU A 436 0.78 27.98 2.82
C LEU A 436 1.26 29.16 3.67
N PHE A 437 0.68 30.34 3.53
CA PHE A 437 1.01 31.49 4.34
C PHE A 437 0.65 31.27 5.83
N THR A 438 -0.53 30.70 6.10
CA THR A 438 -1.00 30.45 7.48
C THR A 438 -0.36 29.25 8.14
N HIS A 439 -0.04 28.19 7.38
CA HIS A 439 0.39 26.90 7.94
C HIS A 439 1.77 26.43 7.45
N PHE A 440 2.62 27.32 6.93
CA PHE A 440 3.93 26.98 6.35
C PHE A 440 4.75 26.00 7.20
N SER A 441 4.84 26.27 8.50
CA SER A 441 5.62 25.48 9.47
C SER A 441 5.03 24.11 9.79
N HIS A 442 3.75 23.87 9.48
CA HIS A 442 3.08 22.59 9.72
C HIS A 442 3.31 21.58 8.58
N PHE A 443 3.79 22.04 7.42
CA PHE A 443 4.12 21.12 6.32
C PHE A 443 5.44 20.40 6.59
N PRO A 444 5.49 19.07 6.43
CA PRO A 444 6.76 18.35 6.42
C PRO A 444 7.68 18.93 5.33
N PRO A 445 8.96 19.25 5.62
CA PRO A 445 9.84 19.98 4.69
C PRO A 445 9.95 19.34 3.30
N LYS A 446 10.04 18.01 3.22
CA LYS A 446 10.10 17.28 1.94
C LYS A 446 8.81 17.39 1.13
N MET A 447 7.66 17.34 1.81
CA MET A 447 6.35 17.46 1.15
C MET A 447 6.09 18.90 0.69
N LEU A 448 6.52 19.88 1.48
CA LEU A 448 6.46 21.29 1.10
C LEU A 448 7.32 21.56 -0.14
N LEU A 449 8.58 21.11 -0.15
CA LEU A 449 9.46 21.25 -1.30
C LEU A 449 8.85 20.64 -2.56
N LYS A 450 8.29 19.44 -2.44
CA LYS A 450 7.64 18.73 -3.55
C LYS A 450 6.40 19.46 -4.07
N LEU A 451 5.58 20.01 -3.17
CA LEU A 451 4.40 20.82 -3.51
C LEU A 451 4.82 22.08 -4.28
N LEU A 452 5.76 22.86 -3.75
CA LEU A 452 6.26 24.09 -4.36
C LEU A 452 6.94 23.83 -5.72
N HIS A 453 7.73 22.76 -5.79
CA HIS A 453 8.32 22.25 -7.03
C HIS A 453 7.24 21.91 -8.06
N SER A 454 6.17 21.22 -7.66
CA SER A 454 5.05 20.86 -8.54
C SER A 454 4.34 22.09 -9.10
N CYS A 455 4.14 23.15 -8.30
CA CYS A 455 3.58 24.42 -8.79
C CYS A 455 4.47 25.04 -9.88
N SER A 456 5.80 24.96 -9.72
CA SER A 456 6.75 25.47 -10.71
C SER A 456 6.71 24.73 -12.06
N LEU A 457 6.34 23.44 -12.06
CA LEU A 457 6.22 22.65 -13.31
C LEU A 457 5.14 23.20 -14.25
N ILE A 458 4.10 23.83 -13.69
CA ILE A 458 2.94 24.40 -14.41
C ILE A 458 2.90 25.94 -14.35
N GLU A 459 4.07 26.58 -14.27
CA GLU A 459 4.22 28.04 -14.38
C GLU A 459 3.51 28.81 -13.24
N ARG A 460 3.32 28.16 -12.09
CA ARG A 460 2.83 28.77 -10.85
C ARG A 460 3.98 28.88 -9.85
N HIS A 461 4.90 29.80 -10.12
CA HIS A 461 6.16 29.89 -9.37
C HIS A 461 5.94 30.37 -7.93
N PRO A 462 6.45 29.64 -6.91
CA PRO A 462 6.26 29.98 -5.51
C PRO A 462 7.25 31.06 -5.02
N VAL A 463 7.32 32.19 -5.73
CA VAL A 463 8.32 33.25 -5.51
C VAL A 463 8.29 33.77 -4.05
N ASN A 464 7.10 33.87 -3.47
CA ASN A 464 6.88 34.33 -2.08
C ASN A 464 7.47 33.40 -1.02
N PHE A 465 7.76 32.14 -1.37
CA PHE A 465 8.29 31.13 -0.47
C PHE A 465 9.75 30.78 -0.74
N MET A 466 10.32 31.20 -1.88
CA MET A 466 11.70 30.88 -2.29
C MET A 466 12.74 31.29 -1.24
N ALA A 467 12.63 32.49 -0.69
CA ALA A 467 13.54 32.97 0.36
C ALA A 467 13.51 32.09 1.62
N LYS A 468 12.32 31.57 1.98
CA LYS A 468 12.14 30.68 3.14
C LYS A 468 12.77 29.31 2.87
N ILE A 469 12.55 28.71 1.70
CA ILE A 469 13.07 27.37 1.39
C ILE A 469 14.58 27.35 1.09
N PHE A 470 15.17 28.48 0.68
CA PHE A 470 16.63 28.60 0.52
C PHE A 470 17.34 29.04 1.81
N SER A 471 16.59 29.28 2.89
CA SER A 471 17.19 29.63 4.18
C SER A 471 18.00 28.46 4.76
N PRO A 472 19.13 28.74 5.46
CA PRO A 472 19.89 27.69 6.14
C PRO A 472 19.04 26.85 7.10
N TYR A 473 18.09 27.50 7.78
CA TYR A 473 17.15 26.85 8.69
C TYR A 473 16.30 25.78 7.99
N PHE A 474 15.64 26.13 6.87
CA PHE A 474 14.83 25.17 6.14
C PHE A 474 15.67 24.03 5.56
N LEU A 475 16.87 24.34 5.04
CA LEU A 475 17.78 23.34 4.47
C LEU A 475 18.26 22.34 5.53
N GLN A 476 18.50 22.80 6.77
CA GLN A 476 18.81 21.93 7.90
C GLN A 476 17.62 21.05 8.29
N GLN A 477 16.40 21.60 8.33
CA GLN A 477 15.18 20.82 8.58
C GLN A 477 14.92 19.78 7.50
N LEU A 478 15.16 20.13 6.23
CA LEU A 478 14.99 19.24 5.08
C LEU A 478 16.00 18.07 5.12
N GLN A 479 17.21 18.33 5.60
CA GLN A 479 18.25 17.32 5.81
C GLN A 479 17.89 16.38 6.96
N GLY A 480 17.29 16.89 8.02
CA GLY A 480 16.91 16.09 9.19
C GLY A 480 18.14 15.46 9.85
N GLN A 481 18.07 14.17 10.14
CA GLN A 481 19.17 13.42 10.78
C GLN A 481 20.19 12.87 9.77
N GLU A 482 19.94 13.01 8.47
CA GLU A 482 20.81 12.46 7.44
C GLU A 482 22.13 13.24 7.32
N PRO A 483 23.25 12.59 6.97
CA PRO A 483 24.54 13.25 6.83
C PRO A 483 24.56 14.27 5.67
N TYR A 484 23.69 14.09 4.68
CA TYR A 484 23.55 14.97 3.52
C TYR A 484 22.09 15.03 3.03
N LEU A 485 21.73 16.11 2.35
CA LEU A 485 20.44 16.21 1.66
C LEU A 485 20.32 15.14 0.57
N ASP A 486 19.16 14.47 0.54
CA ASP A 486 18.87 13.48 -0.47
C ASP A 486 18.89 14.09 -1.89
N ARG A 487 19.22 13.25 -2.88
CA ARG A 487 19.47 13.71 -4.24
C ARG A 487 18.23 14.32 -4.90
N LEU A 488 17.05 13.78 -4.63
CA LEU A 488 15.80 14.28 -5.19
C LEU A 488 15.49 15.69 -4.66
N SER A 489 15.61 15.87 -3.35
CA SER A 489 15.47 17.19 -2.70
C SER A 489 16.44 18.22 -3.28
N ARG A 490 17.72 17.84 -3.47
CA ARG A 490 18.72 18.71 -4.12
C ARG A 490 18.36 19.04 -5.56
N ALA A 491 17.87 18.06 -6.33
CA ALA A 491 17.45 18.29 -7.71
C ALA A 491 16.24 19.25 -7.77
N GLN A 492 15.25 19.08 -6.89
CA GLN A 492 14.08 19.97 -6.81
C GLN A 492 14.48 21.40 -6.43
N LEU A 493 15.35 21.56 -5.43
CA LEU A 493 15.91 22.87 -5.05
C LEU A 493 16.68 23.51 -6.21
N THR A 494 17.49 22.72 -6.93
CA THR A 494 18.25 23.20 -8.10
C THR A 494 17.31 23.67 -9.20
N GLN A 495 16.26 22.89 -9.51
CA GLN A 495 15.31 23.28 -10.56
C GLN A 495 14.49 24.52 -10.16
N LEU A 496 14.06 24.63 -8.90
CA LEU A 496 13.42 25.85 -8.39
C LEU A 496 14.35 27.06 -8.46
N SER A 497 15.64 26.89 -8.15
CA SER A 497 16.64 27.94 -8.29
C SER A 497 16.81 28.36 -9.74
N LEU A 498 16.87 27.41 -10.69
CA LEU A 498 16.93 27.71 -12.12
C LEU A 498 15.67 28.44 -12.58
N THR A 499 14.48 28.00 -12.16
CA THR A 499 13.23 28.69 -12.49
C THR A 499 13.22 30.13 -11.97
N SER A 500 13.76 30.38 -10.77
CA SER A 500 13.88 31.74 -10.24
C SER A 500 14.78 32.64 -11.11
N ILE A 501 15.76 32.07 -11.80
CA ILE A 501 16.69 32.80 -12.68
C ILE A 501 16.09 32.98 -14.07
N LEU A 502 15.46 31.94 -14.63
CA LEU A 502 15.02 31.90 -16.02
C LEU A 502 13.60 32.45 -16.23
N GLU A 503 12.66 32.11 -15.32
CA GLU A 503 11.24 32.42 -15.51
C GLU A 503 10.76 33.57 -14.59
N CYS A 504 11.55 33.98 -13.59
CA CYS A 504 11.18 35.00 -12.61
C CYS A 504 12.20 36.16 -12.52
N PRO A 505 12.36 36.99 -13.57
CA PRO A 505 13.37 38.07 -13.60
C PRO A 505 13.20 39.12 -12.48
N PHE A 506 12.01 39.20 -11.88
CA PHE A 506 11.69 40.09 -10.76
C PHE A 506 12.10 39.55 -9.39
N TYR A 507 12.51 38.27 -9.28
CA TYR A 507 12.93 37.69 -8.00
C TYR A 507 14.30 38.22 -7.59
N LYS A 508 14.34 38.92 -6.44
CA LYS A 508 15.57 39.50 -5.85
C LYS A 508 16.01 38.81 -4.55
N GLY A 509 15.40 37.66 -4.22
CA GLY A 509 15.70 36.93 -2.98
C GLY A 509 17.02 36.14 -3.03
N PRO A 510 17.33 35.38 -1.96
CA PRO A 510 18.57 34.61 -1.88
C PRO A 510 18.64 33.55 -2.98
N ARG A 511 19.86 33.27 -3.44
CA ARG A 511 20.16 32.18 -4.37
C ARG A 511 20.57 30.92 -3.61
N LEU A 512 20.27 29.76 -4.18
CA LEU A 512 20.66 28.49 -3.60
C LEU A 512 22.19 28.31 -3.67
N LEU A 513 22.83 27.97 -2.55
CA LEU A 513 24.27 27.75 -2.50
C LEU A 513 24.70 26.56 -3.37
N PRO A 514 25.85 26.63 -4.08
CA PRO A 514 26.32 25.58 -4.99
C PRO A 514 26.43 24.18 -4.36
N LYS A 515 26.74 24.08 -3.07
CA LYS A 515 26.82 22.79 -2.34
C LYS A 515 25.50 22.01 -2.32
N TYR A 516 24.37 22.70 -2.46
CA TYR A 516 23.04 22.10 -2.51
C TYR A 516 22.55 21.85 -3.94
N GLN A 517 23.28 22.33 -4.95
CA GLN A 517 22.91 22.14 -6.36
C GLN A 517 23.35 20.77 -6.88
N VAL A 518 22.60 20.19 -7.80
CA VAL A 518 23.03 19.02 -8.58
C VAL A 518 23.77 19.47 -9.83
N LYS A 519 24.59 18.58 -10.41
CA LYS A 519 25.28 18.82 -11.70
C LYS A 519 24.48 18.34 -12.91
N SER A 520 23.51 17.45 -12.67
CA SER A 520 22.66 16.85 -13.69
C SER A 520 21.31 16.51 -13.07
N PHE A 521 20.23 16.75 -13.79
CA PHE A 521 18.89 16.30 -13.42
C PHE A 521 18.66 14.83 -13.78
N LEU A 522 19.41 14.32 -14.76
CA LEU A 522 19.45 12.91 -15.11
C LEU A 522 20.49 12.19 -14.25
N THR A 523 20.04 11.41 -13.26
CA THR A 523 20.93 10.60 -12.43
C THR A 523 20.36 9.23 -12.09
N PRO A 524 21.22 8.22 -11.80
CA PRO A 524 20.76 6.92 -11.33
C PRO A 524 19.89 7.05 -10.07
N CYS A 525 18.79 6.30 -10.02
CA CYS A 525 17.88 6.15 -8.88
C CYS A 525 16.95 7.33 -8.53
N CYS A 526 17.24 8.56 -8.93
CA CYS A 526 16.35 9.72 -8.75
C CYS A 526 16.58 10.74 -9.87
N SER A 527 15.60 10.95 -10.76
CA SER A 527 15.76 11.83 -11.91
C SER A 527 14.58 12.78 -12.11
N LEU A 528 14.87 14.06 -12.33
CA LEU A 528 13.88 15.03 -12.80
C LEU A 528 13.73 14.98 -14.32
N GLU A 529 14.46 14.10 -15.01
CA GLU A 529 14.34 13.83 -16.44
C GLU A 529 14.01 12.35 -16.68
N THR A 530 13.28 12.02 -17.74
CA THR A 530 13.14 10.63 -18.17
C THR A 530 14.25 10.28 -19.16
N PRO A 531 15.01 9.20 -18.93
CA PRO A 531 15.94 8.68 -19.93
C PRO A 531 15.23 8.50 -21.28
N VAL A 532 15.91 8.86 -22.36
CA VAL A 532 15.39 8.66 -23.73
C VAL A 532 15.08 7.18 -23.97
N ASP A 533 13.97 6.90 -24.66
CA ASP A 533 13.66 5.54 -25.08
C ASP A 533 14.72 5.04 -26.08
N PHE A 534 15.31 3.88 -25.80
CA PHE A 534 16.46 3.40 -26.57
C PHE A 534 16.11 3.06 -28.02
N GLN A 535 14.94 2.48 -28.25
CA GLN A 535 14.52 2.06 -29.58
C GLN A 535 14.17 3.27 -30.45
N LEU A 536 13.42 4.21 -29.88
CA LEU A 536 13.10 5.46 -30.53
C LEU A 536 14.37 6.28 -30.82
N TYR A 537 15.26 6.40 -29.83
CA TYR A 537 16.56 7.06 -30.00
C TYR A 537 17.34 6.47 -31.17
N LYS A 538 17.46 5.14 -31.25
CA LYS A 538 18.18 4.47 -32.34
C LYS A 538 17.57 4.77 -33.70
N SER A 539 16.24 4.73 -33.81
CA SER A 539 15.52 5.07 -35.04
C SER A 539 15.83 6.51 -35.47
N VAL A 540 15.66 7.48 -34.57
CA VAL A 540 15.93 8.89 -34.85
C VAL A 540 17.40 9.13 -35.23
N MET A 541 18.37 8.47 -34.56
CA MET A 541 19.78 8.61 -34.92
C MET A 541 20.07 8.15 -36.34
N ILE A 542 19.45 7.05 -36.78
CA ILE A 542 19.60 6.55 -38.16
C ILE A 542 19.04 7.58 -39.14
N GLY A 543 17.82 8.08 -38.89
CA GLY A 543 17.20 9.10 -39.74
C GLY A 543 18.01 10.40 -39.81
N LEU A 544 18.62 10.84 -38.70
CA LEU A 544 19.50 12.00 -38.68
C LEU A 544 20.80 11.78 -39.48
N LEU A 545 21.38 10.57 -39.41
CA LEU A 545 22.57 10.24 -40.22
C LEU A 545 22.27 10.28 -41.71
N ASP A 546 21.08 9.83 -42.12
CA ASP A 546 20.67 9.88 -43.53
C ASP A 546 20.34 11.30 -43.98
N LEU A 547 19.69 12.08 -43.11
CA LEU A 547 19.30 13.45 -43.41
C LEU A 547 20.51 14.39 -43.48
N LEU A 548 21.43 14.29 -42.53
CA LEU A 548 22.58 15.19 -42.40
C LEU A 548 23.84 14.63 -43.08
N GLY A 549 23.80 13.40 -43.58
CA GLY A 549 24.89 12.72 -44.28
C GLY A 549 26.01 12.18 -43.40
N ALA A 550 26.25 12.74 -42.20
CA ALA A 550 27.34 12.29 -41.33
C ALA A 550 27.12 12.54 -39.82
N ARG A 551 27.81 11.74 -38.99
CA ARG A 551 27.77 11.83 -37.51
C ARG A 551 28.25 13.17 -36.93
N PRO A 552 29.26 13.87 -37.49
CA PRO A 552 29.79 15.10 -36.89
C PRO A 552 28.81 16.27 -36.82
N TYR A 553 27.71 16.26 -37.58
CA TYR A 553 26.75 17.37 -37.67
C TYR A 553 25.80 17.50 -36.47
N PHE A 554 25.88 16.59 -35.51
CA PHE A 554 25.05 16.63 -34.31
C PHE A 554 25.79 16.02 -33.12
N ALA A 555 25.42 16.36 -31.89
CA ALA A 555 25.87 15.66 -30.69
C ALA A 555 24.70 14.99 -29.99
N SER A 556 24.99 13.94 -29.21
CA SER A 556 23.96 13.19 -28.50
C SER A 556 24.20 13.24 -27.01
N LYS A 557 23.11 13.27 -26.23
CA LYS A 557 23.15 13.25 -24.76
C LYS A 557 24.01 14.39 -24.19
N VAL A 558 23.86 15.60 -24.72
CA VAL A 558 24.66 16.76 -24.33
C VAL A 558 24.19 17.26 -22.96
N LEU A 559 25.11 17.31 -21.98
CA LEU A 559 24.83 17.90 -20.68
C LEU A 559 25.05 19.42 -20.75
N THR A 560 23.99 20.18 -20.51
CA THR A 560 24.07 21.64 -20.43
C THR A 560 24.71 22.09 -19.11
N PRO A 561 25.32 23.30 -19.06
CA PRO A 561 25.75 23.92 -17.81
C PRO A 561 24.61 24.11 -16.79
N TYR A 562 23.35 24.03 -17.25
CA TYR A 562 22.12 24.21 -16.47
C TYR A 562 21.47 22.87 -16.08
N CYS A 563 22.28 21.81 -15.96
CA CYS A 563 21.91 20.49 -15.44
C CYS A 563 20.96 19.64 -16.31
N TYR A 564 20.44 20.16 -17.43
CA TYR A 564 19.60 19.40 -18.36
C TYR A 564 20.44 18.58 -19.33
N THR A 565 19.92 17.39 -19.69
CA THR A 565 20.52 16.54 -20.72
C THR A 565 19.73 16.65 -22.03
N ILE A 566 20.30 17.24 -23.07
CA ILE A 566 19.67 17.32 -24.40
C ILE A 566 19.87 15.98 -25.13
N ASP A 567 18.80 15.41 -25.70
CA ASP A 567 18.91 14.10 -26.37
C ASP A 567 19.79 14.19 -27.62
N VAL A 568 19.54 15.20 -28.47
CA VAL A 568 20.43 15.60 -29.58
C VAL A 568 20.54 17.12 -29.69
N GLU A 569 21.75 17.63 -29.87
CA GLU A 569 22.02 19.04 -30.18
C GLU A 569 22.53 19.17 -31.62
N ILE A 570 21.97 20.13 -32.37
CA ILE A 570 22.39 20.50 -33.73
C ILE A 570 22.73 22.00 -33.72
N LYS A 571 23.80 22.37 -34.41
CA LYS A 571 24.24 23.78 -34.54
C LYS A 571 23.97 24.25 -35.96
N LEU A 572 23.47 25.47 -36.10
CA LEU A 572 23.22 26.12 -37.37
C LEU A 572 23.99 27.45 -37.42
N ASP A 573 24.50 27.81 -38.60
CA ASP A 573 25.03 29.14 -38.89
C ASP A 573 23.92 30.19 -39.11
N GLU A 574 24.29 31.40 -39.51
CA GLU A 574 23.36 32.51 -39.70
C GLU A 574 22.39 32.25 -40.86
N GLU A 575 22.86 31.55 -41.90
CA GLU A 575 22.10 31.17 -43.08
C GLU A 575 21.23 29.91 -42.86
N GLY A 576 21.42 29.21 -41.74
CA GLY A 576 20.66 28.03 -41.34
C GLY A 576 21.23 26.71 -41.84
N PHE A 577 22.47 26.67 -42.32
CA PHE A 577 23.19 25.44 -42.62
C PHE A 577 23.69 24.74 -41.36
N VAL A 578 23.74 23.42 -41.43
CA VAL A 578 24.17 22.60 -40.30
C VAL A 578 25.68 22.59 -40.19
N LEU A 579 26.17 22.99 -39.02
CA LEU A 579 27.60 23.03 -38.71
C LEU A 579 28.08 21.71 -38.09
N PRO A 580 29.33 21.30 -38.32
CA PRO A 580 29.97 20.29 -37.50
C PRO A 580 29.91 20.67 -36.02
N PHE A 581 29.64 19.71 -35.14
CA PHE A 581 29.47 19.95 -33.71
C PHE A 581 30.68 20.61 -33.04
N THR A 582 31.88 20.49 -33.62
CA THR A 582 33.11 21.14 -33.11
C THR A 582 33.19 22.64 -33.42
N ALA A 583 32.38 23.16 -34.34
CA ALA A 583 32.34 24.59 -34.67
C ALA A 583 31.44 25.32 -33.66
N ASP A 584 32.02 25.76 -32.52
CA ASP A 584 31.31 26.55 -31.51
C ASP A 584 31.25 28.03 -31.86
N ASP A 585 32.30 28.58 -32.46
CA ASP A 585 32.43 30.03 -32.72
C ASP A 585 31.48 30.52 -33.84
N ASP A 586 31.17 29.65 -34.80
CA ASP A 586 30.28 29.94 -35.94
C ASP A 586 28.80 29.63 -35.64
N ALA A 587 28.48 29.11 -34.45
CA ALA A 587 27.14 28.64 -34.12
C ALA A 587 26.20 29.80 -33.77
N HIS A 588 25.41 30.25 -34.75
CA HIS A 588 24.40 31.29 -34.57
C HIS A 588 23.15 30.77 -33.84
N LYS A 589 22.72 29.54 -34.14
CA LYS A 589 21.52 28.93 -33.56
C LYS A 589 21.79 27.50 -33.08
N ARG A 590 21.23 27.14 -31.92
CA ARG A 590 21.35 25.80 -31.34
C ARG A 590 19.97 25.14 -31.25
N VAL A 591 19.82 23.99 -31.90
CA VAL A 591 18.59 23.20 -31.87
C VAL A 591 18.74 22.09 -30.82
N ALA A 592 17.81 22.06 -29.87
CA ALA A 592 17.69 20.98 -28.90
C ALA A 592 16.56 20.03 -29.32
N LEU A 593 16.92 18.88 -29.88
CA LEU A 593 15.99 17.84 -30.27
C LEU A 593 15.60 17.00 -29.04
N CYS A 594 14.34 17.07 -28.65
CA CYS A 594 13.77 16.29 -27.56
C CYS A 594 13.08 15.04 -28.12
N ILE A 595 13.68 13.88 -27.89
CA ILE A 595 13.18 12.58 -28.38
C ILE A 595 12.25 12.01 -27.31
N ASP A 596 10.95 12.23 -27.48
CA ASP A 596 9.98 11.98 -26.44
C ASP A 596 9.33 10.60 -26.58
N GLY A 597 9.92 9.63 -25.86
CA GLY A 597 9.39 8.27 -25.73
C GLY A 597 8.09 8.19 -24.92
N PRO A 598 7.39 7.04 -24.92
CA PRO A 598 6.09 6.87 -24.24
C PRO A 598 6.10 7.27 -22.76
N LYS A 599 7.22 7.02 -22.05
CA LYS A 599 7.38 7.32 -20.62
C LYS A 599 7.46 8.82 -20.28
N ARG A 600 7.58 9.69 -21.30
CA ARG A 600 7.57 11.16 -21.15
C ARG A 600 6.17 11.76 -21.21
N PHE A 601 5.17 10.95 -21.54
CA PHE A 601 3.76 11.35 -21.62
C PHE A 601 2.93 10.74 -20.48
N CYS A 602 1.74 11.30 -20.25
CA CYS A 602 0.73 10.70 -19.41
C CYS A 602 0.34 9.32 -19.95
N PHE A 603 0.09 8.35 -19.07
CA PHE A 603 -0.18 6.97 -19.47
C PHE A 603 -1.40 6.83 -20.40
N ASN A 604 -2.42 7.67 -20.21
CA ASN A 604 -3.69 7.60 -20.93
C ASN A 604 -3.81 8.62 -22.08
N GLY A 605 -2.72 9.26 -22.52
CA GLY A 605 -2.80 10.25 -23.60
C GLY A 605 -1.46 10.79 -24.07
N THR A 606 -1.50 11.84 -24.89
CA THR A 606 -0.32 12.50 -25.48
C THR A 606 0.10 13.77 -24.74
N ASN A 607 -0.37 13.95 -23.50
CA ASN A 607 0.02 15.07 -22.64
C ASN A 607 1.43 14.85 -22.08
N LEU A 608 2.37 15.72 -22.45
CA LEU A 608 3.74 15.70 -21.94
C LEU A 608 3.78 15.96 -20.43
N LEU A 609 4.55 15.16 -19.69
CA LEU A 609 4.68 15.31 -18.23
C LEU A 609 5.36 16.63 -17.85
N GLY A 610 5.03 17.17 -16.68
CA GLY A 610 5.48 18.51 -16.26
C GLY A 610 7.00 18.64 -16.17
N LYS A 611 7.68 17.56 -15.80
CA LYS A 611 9.14 17.50 -15.74
C LYS A 611 9.83 17.62 -17.10
N GLU A 612 9.18 17.17 -18.17
CA GLU A 612 9.66 17.29 -19.55
C GLU A 612 9.24 18.64 -20.14
N ALA A 613 8.04 19.12 -19.80
CA ALA A 613 7.56 20.44 -20.21
C ALA A 613 8.44 21.57 -19.67
N ILE A 614 8.80 21.55 -18.38
CA ILE A 614 9.69 22.56 -17.78
C ILE A 614 11.09 22.53 -18.40
N LYS A 615 11.62 21.34 -18.72
CA LYS A 615 12.89 21.21 -19.43
C LYS A 615 12.83 21.93 -20.77
N GLN A 616 11.80 21.68 -21.58
CA GLN A 616 11.65 22.35 -22.86
C GLN A 616 11.50 23.87 -22.72
N ARG A 617 10.75 24.37 -21.72
CA ARG A 617 10.65 25.81 -21.45
C ARG A 617 11.99 26.42 -21.07
N HIS A 618 12.70 25.82 -20.11
CA HIS A 618 14.00 26.30 -19.68
C HIS A 618 15.02 26.27 -20.84
N LEU A 619 15.04 25.23 -21.67
CA LEU A 619 15.91 25.18 -22.85
C LEU A 619 15.62 26.35 -23.82
N ARG A 620 14.35 26.67 -24.07
CA ARG A 620 13.98 27.85 -24.88
C ARG A 620 14.50 29.16 -24.28
N LEU A 621 14.37 29.33 -22.96
CA LEU A 621 14.87 30.52 -22.25
C LEU A 621 16.40 30.60 -22.23
N LEU A 622 17.08 29.46 -22.38
CA LEU A 622 18.53 29.38 -22.53
C LEU A 622 19.01 29.62 -23.98
N GLY A 623 18.10 29.95 -24.90
CA GLY A 623 18.43 30.27 -26.29
C GLY A 623 18.39 29.08 -27.25
N TYR A 624 17.93 27.90 -26.82
CA TYR A 624 17.76 26.76 -27.72
C TYR A 624 16.45 26.84 -28.49
N GLU A 625 16.49 26.51 -29.77
CA GLU A 625 15.30 26.11 -30.51
C GLU A 625 14.94 24.66 -30.16
N VAL A 626 13.84 24.49 -29.43
CA VAL A 626 13.43 23.15 -28.99
C VAL A 626 12.51 22.52 -30.04
N VAL A 627 12.98 21.41 -30.62
CA VAL A 627 12.21 20.58 -31.57
C VAL A 627 11.82 19.28 -30.90
N GLN A 628 10.53 18.96 -30.90
CA GLN A 628 10.00 17.75 -30.30
C GLN A 628 9.84 16.63 -31.33
N ILE A 629 10.25 15.41 -30.96
CA ILE A 629 10.04 14.17 -31.70
C ILE A 629 9.21 13.19 -30.85
N PRO A 630 7.87 13.24 -30.92
CA PRO A 630 7.02 12.37 -30.12
C PRO A 630 6.97 10.93 -30.67
N TYR A 631 6.99 9.95 -29.77
CA TYR A 631 6.94 8.53 -30.14
C TYR A 631 5.74 8.16 -31.04
N HIS A 632 4.56 8.72 -30.75
CA HIS A 632 3.32 8.39 -31.46
C HIS A 632 3.29 8.97 -32.89
N GLU A 633 4.10 9.99 -33.19
CA GLU A 633 4.29 10.46 -34.57
C GLU A 633 5.24 9.52 -35.31
N THR A 634 6.34 9.10 -34.67
CA THR A 634 7.34 8.21 -35.27
C THR A 634 6.85 6.78 -35.48
N GLU A 635 5.96 6.27 -34.62
CA GLU A 635 5.37 4.93 -34.76
C GLU A 635 4.47 4.80 -35.99
N MET A 636 3.98 5.92 -36.53
CA MET A 636 3.15 5.93 -37.74
C MET A 636 3.96 5.84 -39.03
N LEU A 637 5.28 6.05 -38.95
CA LEU A 637 6.18 6.05 -40.10
C LEU A 637 6.53 4.61 -40.49
N LYS A 638 6.32 4.26 -41.76
CA LYS A 638 6.45 2.90 -42.29
C LYS A 638 7.78 2.63 -42.97
N SER A 639 8.52 3.69 -43.32
CA SER A 639 9.77 3.57 -44.06
C SER A 639 10.84 4.52 -43.54
N ARG A 640 12.09 4.21 -43.89
CA ARG A 640 13.26 5.04 -43.59
C ARG A 640 13.20 6.39 -44.32
N LEU A 641 12.63 6.43 -45.52
CA LEU A 641 12.40 7.66 -46.27
C LEU A 641 11.41 8.57 -45.56
N GLU A 642 10.27 8.04 -45.13
CA GLU A 642 9.27 8.80 -44.36
C GLU A 642 9.85 9.36 -43.06
N LEU A 643 10.76 8.64 -42.39
CA LEU A 643 11.49 9.13 -41.23
C LEU A 643 12.39 10.33 -41.56
N VAL A 644 13.13 10.27 -42.67
CA VAL A 644 13.99 11.36 -43.11
C VAL A 644 13.17 12.60 -43.46
N GLU A 645 12.10 12.44 -44.25
CA GLU A 645 11.18 13.53 -44.61
C GLU A 645 10.52 14.15 -43.37
N TYR A 646 10.11 13.31 -42.41
CA TYR A 646 9.56 13.76 -41.14
C TYR A 646 10.59 14.59 -40.34
N LEU A 647 11.83 14.12 -40.20
CA LEU A 647 12.89 14.85 -39.50
C LEU A 647 13.26 16.15 -40.21
N GLN A 648 13.35 16.13 -41.54
CA GLN A 648 13.62 17.30 -42.35
C GLN A 648 12.56 18.39 -42.11
N ARG A 649 11.28 17.99 -42.15
CA ARG A 649 10.17 18.91 -41.83
C ARG A 649 10.27 19.42 -40.39
N LYS A 650 10.49 18.55 -39.40
CA LYS A 650 10.59 18.97 -37.99
C LYS A 650 11.74 19.95 -37.73
N LEU A 651 12.89 19.78 -38.39
CA LEU A 651 14.09 20.58 -38.17
C LEU A 651 14.14 21.86 -39.02
N PHE A 652 13.62 21.83 -40.25
CA PHE A 652 13.85 22.90 -41.24
C PHE A 652 12.57 23.53 -41.79
N SER A 653 11.40 23.28 -41.21
CA SER A 653 10.08 23.74 -41.70
C SER A 653 9.93 25.26 -41.93
N GLN A 654 10.83 26.10 -41.42
CA GLN A 654 10.81 27.56 -41.65
C GLN A 654 11.61 28.02 -42.89
N ASN A 655 12.39 27.14 -43.53
CA ASN A 655 13.19 27.47 -44.71
C ASN A 655 12.53 26.95 -46.00
N THR A 656 11.31 27.38 -46.28
CA THR A 656 10.59 27.04 -47.53
C THR A 656 11.16 27.74 -48.79
N GLY A 657 12.29 28.43 -48.69
CA GLY A 657 12.93 29.13 -49.81
C GLY A 657 14.19 28.49 -50.38
N VAL A 658 14.73 27.43 -49.77
CA VAL A 658 15.99 26.81 -50.25
C VAL A 658 15.73 25.35 -50.57
N GLN A 659 15.58 25.07 -51.86
CA GLN A 659 15.81 23.72 -52.39
C GLN A 659 17.27 23.37 -52.09
N TRP A 660 17.47 22.24 -51.40
CA TRP A 660 18.78 21.65 -51.10
C TRP A 660 19.22 20.73 -52.24
#